data_AF-A0A425WNI8-F1
#
_entry.id   AF-A0A425WNI8-F1
#
_cell.length_a   1.000
_cell.length_b   1.000
_cell.length_c   1.000
_cell.angle_alpha   90.00
_cell.angle_beta   90.00
_cell.angle_gamma   90.00
#
_symmetry.space_group_name_H-M   'P 1'
#
loop_
_entity.id
_entity.type
_entity.pdbx_description
1 polymer ?
#
loop_
_entity_poly.entity_id
_entity_poly.type
_entity_poly.pdbx_seq_one_letter_code
_entity_poly.pdbx_strand_id
1 'polypeptide(L)'
;MRVQHTSSNAYFRNPVGAVPVGSTVYLSLDIWDDPNATAQIRTWVDERGETLIDMDRHQEGDRLHFTGTITPDTPELLWYYFKIKAGDGGTCYYGTLNNATTGEGILYGHEPSSWQVTVYLTRQVRPKWWLNGIVYQIFPDRFNRGKDWKARVQKGLVEDCKDRKGPGHYLVEDWNQPVRYQKDGDGRVTSWDFYGGTLEGITEKLDYLAALGITVLYINPIFEASSNHRYDTANFMKIDPLLGDDESFERLCSEAAKHGISIMLDGVFNHTGCDSVYFNKYGNYPDVGAYQSADSPYRSWYQFDENGNYASWWGNGDLPDVNEKDPGYHELICGKDGVVRHWMRLGARGWRLDVADELPESFIQDIYSAARAEKSDACVIGEVWEDASNKISYGYQRHYLLGNELDSTMNYPFRGAVLDFLLNKVGAPETVQRFEQLFENYPHDAFYGALNLLGSHDRSRVLTLLGGAPNPDSMDDNAKFNFRLSDGQLSLAKSRLWAAALMQMTMPGVPSVYYGDEAGCQGYTDPYNRGTFPWDRIDRDCFNIYRNAIGLRKMLPVLTNGDFKPFAINDNVFGYTRYNDDCCVMVLVNASLSERADFTVDMRYDLVDDVVSGKNIEVKDGKVQVGMWPLGTVVLYFRKASTLAKPLEPGAGVLCHITSLPNKAGHQGTLGKNARRFVDYLADTGVRYWQVLPVSPCDQYGSSYAGLSAFAGNTALVEGGEKELKKQAERISCLDPGFRDFCKREEVWLTPYALFRAIKHLCRELPWQKWPKKWRTYDPELEHDPKLKAEVAKHRKRQYIFSREWGNLHRYANSKGISIIGDMPMYVSLDSSDVWSHPEYFMLDEDGYAAEISGCPPDQFSQEGQVWGNPCYNWQKLKEDNYAWWLNRLHHASRLYDYVRLDHFLGFSSYYTIAEGKSATEGQWKYGPGADLFIRYCKKYGPLSAIAEDLGNITPAVRALLARTGFAGIDVIQFSDEDVRQGYTPAHHKISYTGTHDTQTLRGWVTTCFPDADADELTAQLTERVLKSDAPVAIMPLQDVLGLGDDARMNVPGVAEGNWAWQATWEQIDGAKEHLTELIEASGRSTHKREGAPSDEQ
;
A
#
# COMPACT_ATOMS: atom_id res chain seq x y z
N MET A 1 40.06 32.74 13.07
CA MET A 1 39.63 32.18 11.79
C MET A 1 38.46 31.26 12.03
N ARG A 2 37.29 31.59 11.47
CA ARG A 2 36.12 30.70 11.41
C ARG A 2 36.02 30.18 9.97
N VAL A 3 35.67 28.91 9.80
CA VAL A 3 35.55 28.25 8.48
C VAL A 3 34.26 27.45 8.44
N GLN A 4 33.58 27.46 7.29
CA GLN A 4 32.35 26.68 7.11
C GLN A 4 32.29 26.02 5.73
N HIS A 5 32.05 24.72 5.74
CA HIS A 5 31.58 23.93 4.60
C HIS A 5 30.73 22.77 5.14
N THR A 6 29.58 22.54 4.51
CA THR A 6 28.66 21.45 4.86
C THR A 6 28.27 20.71 3.59
N SER A 7 28.74 19.48 3.44
CA SER A 7 28.56 18.70 2.20
C SER A 7 27.09 18.37 1.88
N SER A 8 26.23 18.24 2.90
CA SER A 8 24.78 18.06 2.74
C SER A 8 24.02 19.36 2.40
N ASN A 9 24.70 20.50 2.29
CA ASN A 9 24.09 21.79 1.96
C ASN A 9 24.43 22.20 0.51
N ALA A 10 23.40 22.39 -0.31
CA ALA A 10 23.52 22.76 -1.72
C ALA A 10 24.27 24.09 -1.97
N TYR A 11 24.36 24.97 -0.95
CA TYR A 11 25.18 26.17 -1.01
C TYR A 11 26.69 25.85 -1.07
N PHE A 12 27.11 24.81 -0.34
CA PHE A 12 28.51 24.42 -0.21
C PHE A 12 28.94 23.30 -1.17
N ARG A 13 28.01 22.43 -1.58
CA ARG A 13 28.24 21.34 -2.54
C ARG A 13 27.04 21.21 -3.47
N ASN A 14 27.25 21.37 -4.78
CA ASN A 14 26.19 21.23 -5.77
C ASN A 14 26.66 20.42 -6.99
N PRO A 15 25.96 19.36 -7.41
CA PRO A 15 24.83 18.72 -6.71
C PRO A 15 25.27 18.09 -5.38
N VAL A 16 24.33 18.00 -4.43
CA VAL A 16 24.52 17.23 -3.18
C VAL A 16 24.43 15.74 -3.52
N GLY A 17 25.30 14.93 -2.92
CA GLY A 17 25.28 13.48 -3.06
C GLY A 17 26.15 12.91 -4.18
N ALA A 18 25.95 11.62 -4.45
CA ALA A 18 26.59 10.89 -5.54
C ALA A 18 26.21 11.47 -6.91
N VAL A 19 27.14 11.42 -7.87
CA VAL A 19 26.98 12.06 -9.18
C VAL A 19 27.24 11.12 -10.35
N PRO A 20 26.50 11.25 -11.47
CA PRO A 20 26.86 10.56 -12.70
C PRO A 20 28.25 10.96 -13.22
N VAL A 21 28.90 10.05 -13.94
CA VAL A 21 30.10 10.36 -14.73
C VAL A 21 29.87 11.58 -15.62
N GLY A 22 30.82 12.52 -15.62
CA GLY A 22 30.77 13.76 -16.39
C GLY A 22 30.00 14.91 -15.74
N SER A 23 29.41 14.70 -14.55
CA SER A 23 28.80 15.79 -13.77
C SER A 23 29.87 16.69 -13.16
N THR A 24 29.65 18.01 -13.21
CA THR A 24 30.48 18.99 -12.50
C THR A 24 29.98 19.16 -11.07
N VAL A 25 30.86 18.86 -10.09
CA VAL A 25 30.65 19.11 -8.67
C VAL A 25 31.26 20.46 -8.32
N TYR A 26 30.41 21.38 -7.89
CA TYR A 26 30.80 22.69 -7.37
C TYR A 26 30.99 22.58 -5.86
N LEU A 27 32.17 22.96 -5.38
CA LEU A 27 32.51 23.00 -3.97
C LEU A 27 32.83 24.42 -3.55
N SER A 28 32.28 24.85 -2.42
CA SER A 28 32.58 26.16 -1.85
C SER A 28 32.93 26.09 -0.37
N LEU A 29 33.67 27.09 0.10
CA LEU A 29 34.17 27.19 1.46
C LEU A 29 34.12 28.66 1.89
N ASP A 30 33.51 28.93 3.04
CA ASP A 30 33.50 30.28 3.61
C ASP A 30 34.53 30.42 4.73
N ILE A 31 35.30 31.52 4.73
CA ILE A 31 36.30 31.85 5.76
C ILE A 31 36.06 33.27 6.29
N TRP A 32 36.07 33.43 7.61
CA TRP A 32 36.00 34.71 8.31
C TRP A 32 37.27 34.96 9.14
N ASP A 33 37.48 36.23 9.49
CA ASP A 33 38.54 36.71 10.39
C ASP A 33 39.99 36.47 9.90
N ASP A 34 40.17 36.22 8.60
CA ASP A 34 41.50 36.18 7.96
C ASP A 34 41.39 36.62 6.48
N PRO A 35 41.59 37.92 6.17
CA PRO A 35 41.41 38.47 4.82
C PRO A 35 42.49 38.01 3.82
N ASN A 36 43.57 37.38 4.29
CA ASN A 36 44.69 36.95 3.45
C ASN A 36 44.70 35.44 3.24
N ALA A 37 43.69 34.71 3.72
CA ALA A 37 43.60 33.27 3.53
C ALA A 37 43.54 32.89 2.05
N THR A 38 44.09 31.72 1.74
CA THR A 38 43.93 31.01 0.45
C THR A 38 43.50 29.57 0.73
N ALA A 39 42.74 28.97 -0.17
CA ALA A 39 42.23 27.62 -0.01
C ALA A 39 42.47 26.79 -1.28
N GLN A 40 42.73 25.50 -1.07
CA GLN A 40 42.82 24.48 -2.11
C GLN A 40 41.88 23.33 -1.75
N ILE A 41 41.25 22.74 -2.76
CA ILE A 41 40.58 21.43 -2.62
C ILE A 41 41.64 20.37 -2.82
N ARG A 42 41.77 19.45 -1.87
CA ARG A 42 42.59 18.25 -2.02
C ARG A 42 41.66 17.10 -2.33
N THR A 43 41.78 16.52 -3.52
CA THR A 43 41.03 15.32 -3.93
C THR A 43 41.93 14.09 -3.90
N TRP A 44 41.35 12.92 -3.67
CA TRP A 44 42.05 11.63 -3.64
C TRP A 44 41.18 10.51 -4.21
N VAL A 45 41.78 9.66 -5.04
CA VAL A 45 41.23 8.39 -5.51
C VAL A 45 42.32 7.34 -5.29
N ASP A 46 42.02 6.23 -4.60
CA ASP A 46 43.04 5.27 -4.13
C ASP A 46 43.99 4.78 -5.23
N GLU A 47 43.49 4.55 -6.44
CA GLU A 47 44.29 4.05 -7.57
C GLU A 47 45.11 5.14 -8.28
N ARG A 48 44.69 6.42 -8.17
CA ARG A 48 45.29 7.54 -8.92
C ARG A 48 46.12 8.50 -8.06
N GLY A 49 45.90 8.49 -6.74
CA GLY A 49 46.57 9.38 -5.80
C GLY A 49 45.89 10.74 -5.66
N GLU A 50 46.65 11.74 -5.17
CA GLU A 50 46.11 13.07 -4.86
C GLU A 50 46.16 14.06 -6.02
N THR A 51 45.23 15.01 -5.98
CA THR A 51 45.25 16.22 -6.81
C THR A 51 44.90 17.44 -5.95
N LEU A 52 45.59 18.55 -6.18
CA LEU A 52 45.34 19.83 -5.52
C LEU A 52 44.75 20.82 -6.53
N ILE A 53 43.62 21.41 -6.17
CA ILE A 53 42.88 22.36 -7.01
C ILE A 53 42.83 23.69 -6.27
N ASP A 54 43.45 24.73 -6.84
CA ASP A 54 43.34 26.09 -6.30
C ASP A 54 41.90 26.59 -6.40
N MET A 55 41.40 27.20 -5.33
CA MET A 55 40.05 27.77 -5.30
C MET A 55 40.05 29.24 -5.69
N ASP A 56 39.03 29.65 -6.44
CA ASP A 56 38.76 31.04 -6.76
C ASP A 56 38.23 31.77 -5.53
N ARG A 57 38.80 32.95 -5.23
CA ARG A 57 38.50 33.73 -4.02
C ARG A 57 37.66 34.96 -4.35
N HIS A 58 36.54 35.12 -3.66
CA HIS A 58 35.65 36.28 -3.74
C HIS A 58 35.39 36.87 -2.35
N GLN A 59 35.41 38.20 -2.21
CA GLN A 59 35.02 38.87 -0.97
C GLN A 59 33.49 39.09 -0.97
N GLU A 60 32.80 38.58 0.04
CA GLU A 60 31.36 38.78 0.24
C GLU A 60 31.10 39.32 1.65
N GLY A 61 30.80 40.62 1.77
CA GLY A 61 30.60 41.23 3.09
C GLY A 61 31.83 41.05 3.98
N ASP A 62 31.65 40.41 5.14
CA ASP A 62 32.69 40.15 6.14
C ASP A 62 33.41 38.79 5.97
N ARG A 63 33.11 38.02 4.91
CA ARG A 63 33.73 36.72 4.61
C ARG A 63 34.46 36.68 3.28
N LEU A 64 35.41 35.75 3.20
CA LEU A 64 35.96 35.24 1.95
C LEU A 64 35.17 34.00 1.53
N HIS A 65 34.56 34.05 0.35
CA HIS A 65 33.91 32.92 -0.29
C HIS A 65 34.86 32.30 -1.32
N PHE A 66 35.18 31.02 -1.14
CA PHE A 66 36.01 30.26 -2.06
C PHE A 66 35.17 29.31 -2.88
N THR A 67 35.46 29.16 -4.17
CA THR A 67 34.78 28.20 -5.05
C THR A 67 35.79 27.38 -5.85
N GLY A 68 35.45 26.13 -6.12
CA GLY A 68 36.21 25.25 -7.00
C GLY A 68 35.31 24.19 -7.62
N THR A 69 35.79 23.53 -8.67
CA THR A 69 35.01 22.53 -9.38
C THR A 69 35.81 21.25 -9.62
N ILE A 70 35.09 20.12 -9.61
CA ILE A 70 35.63 18.80 -9.93
C ILE A 70 34.70 18.19 -10.98
N THR A 71 35.24 17.65 -12.07
CA THR A 71 34.44 16.97 -13.11
C THR A 71 35.06 15.60 -13.40
N PRO A 72 34.69 14.56 -12.65
CA PRO A 72 35.20 13.21 -12.86
C PRO A 72 34.59 12.60 -14.14
N ASP A 73 35.44 11.97 -14.95
CA ASP A 73 35.11 11.40 -16.27
C ASP A 73 35.06 9.86 -16.28
N THR A 74 35.35 9.22 -15.15
CA THR A 74 35.27 7.78 -14.93
C THR A 74 34.47 7.45 -13.67
N PRO A 75 33.84 6.27 -13.58
CA PRO A 75 33.21 5.81 -12.34
C PRO A 75 34.28 5.55 -11.28
N GLU A 76 34.12 6.13 -10.10
CA GLU A 76 35.14 6.06 -9.05
C GLU A 76 34.62 6.51 -7.68
N LEU A 77 35.38 6.19 -6.64
CA LEU A 77 35.18 6.74 -5.29
C LEU A 77 36.19 7.88 -5.06
N LEU A 78 35.68 9.12 -5.05
CA LEU A 78 36.49 10.31 -4.87
C LEU A 78 36.35 10.86 -3.45
N TRP A 79 37.47 11.20 -2.84
CA TRP A 79 37.55 11.78 -1.51
C TRP A 79 38.05 13.22 -1.58
N TYR A 80 37.52 14.13 -0.76
CA TYR A 80 38.06 15.49 -0.68
C TYR A 80 38.07 16.10 0.72
N TYR A 81 39.00 17.03 0.94
CA TYR A 81 38.99 17.98 2.05
C TYR A 81 39.58 19.33 1.59
N PHE A 82 39.51 20.37 2.44
CA PHE A 82 40.11 21.67 2.13
C PHE A 82 41.43 21.88 2.86
N LYS A 83 42.43 22.35 2.13
CA LYS A 83 43.71 22.82 2.67
C LYS A 83 43.71 24.34 2.67
N ILE A 84 43.89 24.94 3.84
CA ILE A 84 43.78 26.38 4.03
C ILE A 84 45.13 26.92 4.47
N LYS A 85 45.62 27.92 3.76
CA LYS A 85 46.82 28.67 4.14
C LYS A 85 46.40 30.02 4.70
N ALA A 86 46.63 30.20 5.99
CA ALA A 86 46.34 31.40 6.75
C ALA A 86 47.26 32.57 6.35
N GLY A 87 46.82 33.80 6.62
CA GLY A 87 47.55 35.02 6.30
C GLY A 87 48.91 35.15 7.01
N ASP A 88 49.10 34.46 8.14
CA ASP A 88 50.36 34.39 8.88
C ASP A 88 51.33 33.32 8.34
N GLY A 89 50.93 32.58 7.30
CA GLY A 89 51.70 31.50 6.68
C GLY A 89 51.44 30.11 7.27
N GLY A 90 50.63 29.99 8.33
CA GLY A 90 50.19 28.72 8.89
C GLY A 90 49.33 27.91 7.90
N THR A 91 49.40 26.58 7.97
CA THR A 91 48.51 25.69 7.20
C THR A 91 47.60 24.96 8.17
N CYS A 92 46.29 25.02 7.91
CA CYS A 92 45.28 24.21 8.57
C CYS A 92 44.46 23.47 7.53
N TYR A 93 43.69 22.49 8.00
CA TYR A 93 42.88 21.63 7.16
C TYR A 93 41.43 21.66 7.64
N TYR A 94 40.50 21.54 6.72
CA TYR A 94 39.08 21.49 7.04
C TYR A 94 38.47 20.25 6.39
N GLY A 95 37.99 19.34 7.23
CA GLY A 95 37.53 18.00 6.85
C GLY A 95 36.43 17.49 7.78
N THR A 96 36.05 16.22 7.64
CA THR A 96 34.93 15.62 8.38
C THR A 96 35.28 15.30 9.83
N LEU A 97 34.26 15.26 10.68
CA LEU A 97 34.37 14.87 12.10
C LEU A 97 34.35 13.32 12.25
N ASN A 98 35.22 12.77 13.11
CA ASN A 98 35.16 11.36 13.57
C ASN A 98 35.03 10.29 12.47
N ASN A 99 35.77 10.40 11.36
CA ASN A 99 35.68 9.49 10.20
C ASN A 99 34.30 9.46 9.52
N ALA A 100 33.43 10.45 9.75
CA ALA A 100 32.25 10.64 8.93
C ALA A 100 32.66 10.90 7.47
N THR A 101 31.78 10.60 6.54
CA THR A 101 32.00 10.79 5.09
C THR A 101 31.16 11.94 4.52
N THR A 102 30.31 12.55 5.36
CA THR A 102 29.32 13.58 5.03
C THR A 102 29.16 14.59 6.17
N GLY A 103 28.32 15.61 5.97
CA GLY A 103 27.98 16.62 6.99
C GLY A 103 28.91 17.84 7.03
N GLU A 104 28.83 18.60 8.13
CA GLU A 104 29.61 19.81 8.41
C GLU A 104 31.04 19.47 8.85
N GLY A 105 32.00 20.27 8.39
CA GLY A 105 33.42 20.06 8.70
C GLY A 105 33.89 20.71 9.99
N ILE A 106 35.11 20.35 10.39
CA ILE A 106 35.84 20.96 11.50
C ILE A 106 37.29 21.26 11.10
N LEU A 107 37.88 22.25 11.76
CA LEU A 107 39.27 22.65 11.55
C LEU A 107 40.25 21.71 12.27
N TYR A 108 41.30 21.32 11.57
CA TYR A 108 42.40 20.49 12.06
C TYR A 108 43.76 21.16 11.83
N GLY A 109 44.70 20.90 12.74
CA GLY A 109 46.13 21.24 12.56
C GLY A 109 46.93 20.16 11.82
N HIS A 110 46.30 19.04 11.46
CA HIS A 110 46.85 17.92 10.70
C HIS A 110 45.83 17.48 9.65
N GLU A 111 46.21 16.56 8.76
CA GLU A 111 45.31 16.07 7.72
C GLU A 111 44.06 15.38 8.31
N PRO A 112 42.85 15.78 7.88
CA PRO A 112 41.59 15.29 8.43
C PRO A 112 41.04 14.11 7.64
N SER A 113 39.95 13.53 8.15
CA SER A 113 39.09 12.64 7.36
C SER A 113 38.39 13.43 6.23
N SER A 114 38.07 12.73 5.14
CA SER A 114 37.59 13.34 3.89
C SER A 114 36.09 13.13 3.69
N TRP A 115 35.46 14.04 2.96
CA TRP A 115 34.13 13.84 2.40
C TRP A 115 34.18 12.91 1.18
N GLN A 116 33.11 12.16 0.98
CA GLN A 116 32.95 11.22 -0.13
C GLN A 116 32.16 11.82 -1.30
N VAL A 117 32.57 11.47 -2.51
CA VAL A 117 31.82 11.64 -3.76
C VAL A 117 31.85 10.32 -4.52
N THR A 118 30.71 9.63 -4.55
CA THR A 118 30.54 8.44 -5.40
C THR A 118 30.21 8.88 -6.82
N VAL A 119 31.06 8.52 -7.78
CA VAL A 119 30.87 8.82 -9.20
C VAL A 119 30.43 7.55 -9.92
N TYR A 120 29.24 7.54 -10.54
CA TYR A 120 28.62 6.30 -11.01
C TYR A 120 28.11 6.36 -12.46
N LEU A 121 27.91 5.19 -13.07
CA LEU A 121 27.26 5.03 -14.36
C LEU A 121 25.74 4.99 -14.19
N THR A 122 25.04 5.83 -14.96
CA THR A 122 23.58 5.86 -14.91
C THR A 122 22.99 4.65 -15.65
N ARG A 123 22.13 3.91 -14.95
CA ARG A 123 21.38 2.79 -15.53
C ARG A 123 20.28 3.29 -16.48
N GLN A 124 20.28 2.78 -17.72
CA GLN A 124 19.30 3.16 -18.74
C GLN A 124 17.90 2.57 -18.48
N VAL A 125 17.82 1.27 -18.22
CA VAL A 125 16.55 0.56 -17.95
C VAL A 125 16.43 0.29 -16.46
N ARG A 126 15.65 1.09 -15.75
CA ARG A 126 15.46 0.96 -14.30
C ARG A 126 14.50 -0.19 -13.94
N PRO A 127 14.80 -1.04 -12.94
CA PRO A 127 13.93 -2.14 -12.53
C PRO A 127 12.74 -1.61 -11.72
N LYS A 128 11.72 -1.04 -12.40
CA LYS A 128 10.56 -0.41 -11.75
C LYS A 128 9.77 -1.36 -10.83
N TRP A 129 9.77 -2.66 -11.13
CA TRP A 129 9.13 -3.67 -10.30
C TRP A 129 9.81 -3.80 -8.93
N TRP A 130 11.12 -3.58 -8.88
CA TRP A 130 11.93 -3.58 -7.67
C TRP A 130 11.83 -2.25 -6.92
N LEU A 131 12.05 -1.12 -7.61
CA LEU A 131 12.03 0.21 -6.99
C LEU A 131 10.66 0.57 -6.37
N ASN A 132 9.57 0.08 -6.96
CA ASN A 132 8.22 0.21 -6.37
C ASN A 132 7.80 -0.98 -5.52
N GLY A 133 8.73 -1.92 -5.29
CA GLY A 133 8.48 -3.21 -4.70
C GLY A 133 8.22 -3.15 -3.20
N ILE A 134 7.53 -4.18 -2.72
CA ILE A 134 7.45 -4.54 -1.31
C ILE A 134 7.81 -6.03 -1.25
N VAL A 135 8.97 -6.30 -0.66
CA VAL A 135 9.59 -7.62 -0.61
C VAL A 135 9.04 -8.40 0.58
N TYR A 136 8.82 -9.69 0.36
CA TYR A 136 8.56 -10.66 1.40
C TYR A 136 9.62 -11.77 1.31
N GLN A 137 10.45 -11.91 2.34
CA GLN A 137 11.52 -12.89 2.40
C GLN A 137 11.00 -14.22 2.97
N ILE A 138 11.14 -15.30 2.20
CA ILE A 138 10.66 -16.63 2.54
C ILE A 138 11.82 -17.60 2.76
N PHE A 139 11.80 -18.29 3.90
CA PHE A 139 12.57 -19.50 4.12
C PHE A 139 11.70 -20.73 3.76
N PRO A 140 11.94 -21.41 2.62
CA PRO A 140 10.98 -22.33 2.00
C PRO A 140 10.49 -23.47 2.89
N ASP A 141 11.42 -24.18 3.55
CA ASP A 141 11.09 -25.35 4.39
C ASP A 141 10.15 -25.02 5.56
N ARG A 142 10.08 -23.74 5.93
CA ARG A 142 9.42 -23.26 7.15
C ARG A 142 8.16 -22.45 6.87
N PHE A 143 7.82 -22.20 5.61
CA PHE A 143 6.73 -21.31 5.26
C PHE A 143 5.38 -22.01 5.17
N ASN A 144 5.22 -23.04 4.32
CA ASN A 144 3.97 -23.77 4.20
C ASN A 144 4.19 -25.15 3.58
N ARG A 145 3.51 -26.18 4.11
CA ARG A 145 3.41 -27.51 3.49
C ARG A 145 2.39 -27.46 2.36
N GLY A 146 2.83 -27.52 1.11
CA GLY A 146 1.92 -27.61 -0.04
C GLY A 146 1.27 -28.99 -0.15
N LYS A 147 0.20 -29.15 -0.94
CA LYS A 147 -0.50 -30.44 -1.12
C LYS A 147 0.39 -31.63 -1.53
N ASP A 148 1.56 -31.36 -2.10
CA ASP A 148 2.54 -32.35 -2.56
C ASP A 148 3.58 -32.75 -1.49
N TRP A 149 3.59 -32.10 -0.31
CA TRP A 149 4.68 -32.21 0.68
C TRP A 149 5.01 -33.65 1.09
N LYS A 150 4.00 -34.51 1.27
CA LYS A 150 4.21 -35.92 1.67
C LYS A 150 4.96 -36.70 0.60
N ALA A 151 4.62 -36.46 -0.67
CA ALA A 151 5.30 -37.11 -1.79
C ALA A 151 6.73 -36.59 -1.93
N ARG A 152 6.95 -35.28 -1.72
CA ARG A 152 8.29 -34.67 -1.72
C ARG A 152 9.16 -35.20 -0.59
N VAL A 153 8.64 -35.32 0.63
CA VAL A 153 9.37 -35.92 1.77
C VAL A 153 9.66 -37.39 1.52
N GLN A 154 8.69 -38.17 1.03
CA GLN A 154 8.92 -39.57 0.69
C GLN A 154 10.06 -39.73 -0.33
N LYS A 155 10.07 -38.90 -1.37
CA LYS A 155 11.15 -38.91 -2.37
C LYS A 155 12.48 -38.41 -1.78
N GLY A 156 12.52 -37.14 -1.34
CA GLY A 156 13.76 -36.46 -0.97
C GLY A 156 14.36 -36.89 0.38
N LEU A 157 13.56 -37.33 1.34
CA LEU A 157 14.03 -37.68 2.69
C LEU A 157 14.09 -39.19 2.95
N VAL A 158 13.19 -39.97 2.33
CA VAL A 158 13.11 -41.42 2.57
C VAL A 158 13.82 -42.21 1.48
N GLU A 159 13.62 -41.86 0.21
CA GLU A 159 14.21 -42.60 -0.92
C GLU A 159 15.61 -42.07 -1.25
N ASP A 160 15.74 -40.78 -1.54
CA ASP A 160 17.00 -40.16 -1.97
C ASP A 160 18.05 -40.11 -0.84
N CYS A 161 17.63 -40.01 0.42
CA CYS A 161 18.52 -39.97 1.58
C CYS A 161 18.80 -41.33 2.22
N LYS A 162 18.19 -42.43 1.75
CA LYS A 162 18.29 -43.76 2.40
C LYS A 162 19.73 -44.24 2.60
N ASP A 163 20.54 -44.08 1.56
CA ASP A 163 21.93 -44.53 1.52
C ASP A 163 22.92 -43.33 1.47
N ARG A 164 22.40 -42.12 1.69
CA ARG A 164 23.20 -40.88 1.67
C ARG A 164 24.12 -40.83 2.90
N LYS A 165 25.40 -40.61 2.66
CA LYS A 165 26.44 -40.49 3.70
C LYS A 165 26.60 -39.02 4.09
N GLY A 166 27.01 -38.76 5.34
CA GLY A 166 27.18 -37.41 5.88
C GLY A 166 26.30 -37.17 7.10
N PRO A 167 25.94 -35.91 7.43
CA PRO A 167 24.95 -35.60 8.45
C PRO A 167 23.63 -36.31 8.19
N GLY A 168 22.93 -36.70 9.27
CA GLY A 168 21.59 -37.28 9.19
C GLY A 168 20.56 -36.25 8.71
N HIS A 169 19.37 -36.75 8.36
CA HIS A 169 18.22 -35.91 8.01
C HIS A 169 16.99 -36.48 8.71
N TYR A 170 16.12 -35.63 9.25
CA TYR A 170 14.86 -36.09 9.86
C TYR A 170 13.72 -35.10 9.65
N LEU A 171 12.51 -35.65 9.53
CA LEU A 171 11.27 -34.88 9.44
C LEU A 171 10.80 -34.52 10.85
N VAL A 172 10.46 -33.25 11.05
CA VAL A 172 9.68 -32.81 12.20
C VAL A 172 8.20 -32.86 11.81
N GLU A 173 7.48 -33.86 12.32
CA GLU A 173 6.07 -34.08 11.97
C GLU A 173 5.16 -32.94 12.47
N ASP A 174 5.36 -32.48 13.70
CA ASP A 174 4.63 -31.35 14.27
C ASP A 174 5.13 -30.02 13.70
N TRP A 175 4.32 -29.41 12.83
CA TRP A 175 4.62 -28.12 12.22
C TRP A 175 4.88 -27.02 13.25
N ASN A 176 4.25 -27.10 14.42
CA ASN A 176 4.32 -26.06 15.46
C ASN A 176 5.47 -26.27 16.45
N GLN A 177 6.25 -27.35 16.29
CA GLN A 177 7.41 -27.63 17.12
C GLN A 177 8.48 -26.54 16.95
N PRO A 178 9.03 -25.97 18.04
CA PRO A 178 10.11 -25.01 17.95
C PRO A 178 11.39 -25.61 17.38
N VAL A 179 12.09 -24.83 16.56
CA VAL A 179 13.32 -25.24 15.86
C VAL A 179 14.49 -25.38 16.82
N ARG A 180 15.26 -26.45 16.65
CA ARG A 180 16.53 -26.69 17.35
C ARG A 180 17.38 -27.69 16.58
N TYR A 181 18.63 -27.33 16.27
CA TYR A 181 19.57 -28.24 15.63
C TYR A 181 20.12 -29.28 16.60
N GLN A 182 20.29 -30.51 16.10
CA GLN A 182 21.02 -31.55 16.82
C GLN A 182 22.51 -31.36 16.58
N LYS A 183 23.26 -31.09 17.66
CA LYS A 183 24.71 -30.81 17.60
C LYS A 183 25.51 -31.81 18.43
N ASP A 184 26.74 -32.10 18.02
CA ASP A 184 27.70 -32.85 18.82
C ASP A 184 28.41 -31.97 19.87
N GLY A 185 29.37 -32.57 20.60
CA GLY A 185 30.16 -31.88 21.62
C GLY A 185 31.07 -30.76 21.09
N ASP A 186 31.35 -30.75 19.79
CA ASP A 186 32.13 -29.72 19.10
C ASP A 186 31.21 -28.67 18.42
N GLY A 187 29.90 -28.77 18.63
CA GLY A 187 28.90 -27.84 18.10
C GLY A 187 28.52 -28.06 16.63
N ARG A 188 28.99 -29.14 16.00
CA ARG A 188 28.67 -29.48 14.60
C ARG A 188 27.29 -30.10 14.50
N VAL A 189 26.56 -29.76 13.44
CA VAL A 189 25.23 -30.33 13.21
C VAL A 189 25.38 -31.79 12.79
N THR A 190 24.78 -32.70 13.56
CA THR A 190 24.84 -34.14 13.29
C THR A 190 23.65 -34.62 12.46
N SER A 191 22.53 -33.89 12.50
CA SER A 191 21.33 -34.21 11.75
C SER A 191 20.51 -32.94 11.46
N TRP A 192 20.13 -32.73 10.20
CA TRP A 192 19.33 -31.60 9.75
C TRP A 192 17.83 -31.86 9.91
N ASP A 193 17.13 -30.88 10.47
CA ASP A 193 15.67 -30.91 10.63
C ASP A 193 14.95 -30.31 9.43
N PHE A 194 13.95 -31.04 8.91
CA PHE A 194 13.08 -30.58 7.85
C PHE A 194 11.64 -30.53 8.34
N TYR A 195 10.94 -29.44 8.01
CA TYR A 195 9.52 -29.30 8.31
C TYR A 195 8.66 -29.59 7.08
N GLY A 196 9.24 -29.69 5.89
CA GLY A 196 8.53 -30.13 4.68
C GLY A 196 7.76 -29.02 3.97
N GLY A 197 8.17 -27.76 4.14
CA GLY A 197 7.67 -26.67 3.30
C GLY A 197 8.09 -26.86 1.83
N THR A 198 7.23 -26.45 0.89
CA THR A 198 7.43 -26.68 -0.56
C THR A 198 7.19 -25.42 -1.39
N LEU A 199 7.67 -25.40 -2.65
CA LEU A 199 7.37 -24.34 -3.62
C LEU A 199 5.86 -24.27 -3.95
N GLU A 200 5.19 -25.43 -3.97
CA GLU A 200 3.73 -25.48 -4.09
C GLU A 200 3.06 -24.86 -2.85
N GLY A 201 3.62 -25.09 -1.67
CA GLY A 201 3.15 -24.46 -0.44
C GLY A 201 3.23 -22.93 -0.49
N ILE A 202 4.26 -22.36 -1.12
CA ILE A 202 4.34 -20.91 -1.38
C ILE A 202 3.26 -20.49 -2.38
N THR A 203 3.08 -21.24 -3.46
CA THR A 203 2.08 -20.98 -4.50
C THR A 203 0.67 -20.92 -3.93
N GLU A 204 0.31 -21.86 -3.04
CA GLU A 204 -0.99 -21.90 -2.35
C GLU A 204 -1.25 -20.71 -1.42
N LYS A 205 -0.25 -19.87 -1.13
CA LYS A 205 -0.33 -18.72 -0.22
C LYS A 205 -0.13 -17.38 -0.91
N LEU A 206 -0.09 -17.35 -2.25
CA LEU A 206 0.01 -16.09 -3.01
C LEU A 206 -1.14 -15.12 -2.72
N ASP A 207 -2.36 -15.64 -2.49
CA ASP A 207 -3.51 -14.82 -2.08
C ASP A 207 -3.26 -14.08 -0.76
N TYR A 208 -2.72 -14.77 0.25
CA TYR A 208 -2.36 -14.17 1.54
C TYR A 208 -1.33 -13.03 1.36
N LEU A 209 -0.30 -13.28 0.55
CA LEU A 209 0.77 -12.31 0.28
C LEU A 209 0.25 -11.10 -0.52
N ALA A 210 -0.60 -11.34 -1.52
CA ALA A 210 -1.25 -10.29 -2.29
C ALA A 210 -2.22 -9.46 -1.42
N ALA A 211 -2.96 -10.12 -0.52
CA ALA A 211 -3.83 -9.48 0.46
C ALA A 211 -3.03 -8.57 1.39
N LEU A 212 -1.86 -9.00 1.87
CA LEU A 212 -0.94 -8.17 2.66
C LEU A 212 -0.36 -6.99 1.85
N GLY A 213 -0.26 -7.14 0.53
CA GLY A 213 0.16 -6.10 -0.42
C GLY A 213 1.57 -6.30 -0.99
N ILE A 214 2.13 -7.49 -0.84
CA ILE A 214 3.44 -7.88 -1.34
C ILE A 214 3.48 -7.85 -2.87
N THR A 215 4.61 -7.45 -3.44
CA THR A 215 4.82 -7.42 -4.90
C THR A 215 6.12 -8.09 -5.32
N VAL A 216 6.95 -8.54 -4.37
CA VAL A 216 8.18 -9.27 -4.64
C VAL A 216 8.37 -10.37 -3.60
N LEU A 217 8.70 -11.59 -4.03
CA LEU A 217 9.20 -12.64 -3.15
C LEU A 217 10.72 -12.72 -3.30
N TYR A 218 11.42 -12.64 -2.18
CA TYR A 218 12.81 -13.04 -2.08
C TYR A 218 12.83 -14.41 -1.40
N ILE A 219 13.27 -15.43 -2.12
CA ILE A 219 13.28 -16.80 -1.62
C ILE A 219 14.72 -17.17 -1.28
N ASN A 220 14.97 -17.56 -0.02
CA ASN A 220 16.23 -18.17 0.41
C ASN A 220 16.59 -19.39 -0.48
N PRO A 221 17.84 -19.90 -0.47
CA PRO A 221 18.30 -20.86 -1.47
C PRO A 221 17.36 -22.06 -1.65
N ILE A 222 17.07 -22.39 -2.92
CA ILE A 222 16.11 -23.45 -3.31
C ILE A 222 16.77 -24.63 -4.03
N PHE A 223 18.07 -24.54 -4.27
CA PHE A 223 18.82 -25.56 -5.00
C PHE A 223 19.12 -26.75 -4.11
N GLU A 224 19.31 -27.91 -4.74
CA GLU A 224 19.63 -29.17 -4.05
C GLU A 224 20.80 -28.97 -3.09
N ALA A 225 20.62 -29.37 -1.83
CA ALA A 225 21.64 -29.30 -0.79
C ALA A 225 21.39 -30.39 0.29
N SER A 226 22.29 -30.51 1.26
CA SER A 226 22.10 -31.45 2.39
C SER A 226 21.34 -30.81 3.56
N SER A 227 21.52 -29.51 3.78
CA SER A 227 20.89 -28.80 4.89
C SER A 227 19.47 -28.33 4.59
N ASN A 228 18.76 -27.87 5.63
CA ASN A 228 17.48 -27.18 5.48
C ASN A 228 17.60 -25.75 4.93
N HIS A 229 18.78 -25.12 5.06
CA HIS A 229 19.02 -23.73 4.67
C HIS A 229 19.59 -23.62 3.25
N ARG A 230 20.19 -24.69 2.73
CA ARG A 230 20.62 -24.86 1.33
C ARG A 230 21.75 -23.96 0.84
N TYR A 231 22.39 -23.22 1.74
CA TYR A 231 23.64 -22.51 1.46
C TYR A 231 24.81 -23.46 1.13
N ASP A 232 24.76 -24.70 1.60
CA ASP A 232 25.65 -25.80 1.20
C ASP A 232 25.24 -26.41 -0.16
N THR A 233 25.14 -25.57 -1.20
CA THR A 233 24.56 -25.98 -2.49
C THR A 233 25.29 -27.19 -3.08
N ALA A 234 24.53 -28.25 -3.34
CA ALA A 234 25.00 -29.48 -3.94
C ALA A 234 24.90 -29.47 -5.48
N ASN A 235 23.87 -28.84 -6.04
CA ASN A 235 23.71 -28.66 -7.49
C ASN A 235 22.89 -27.41 -7.85
N PHE A 236 23.55 -26.38 -8.36
CA PHE A 236 22.93 -25.10 -8.78
C PHE A 236 21.89 -25.21 -9.91
N MET A 237 21.93 -26.29 -10.70
CA MET A 237 21.04 -26.49 -11.85
C MET A 237 19.82 -27.36 -11.52
N LYS A 238 19.61 -27.68 -10.24
CA LYS A 238 18.54 -28.57 -9.79
C LYS A 238 17.86 -28.02 -8.53
N ILE A 239 16.54 -27.88 -8.57
CA ILE A 239 15.74 -27.61 -7.37
C ILE A 239 15.88 -28.76 -6.37
N ASP A 240 15.95 -28.44 -5.08
CA ASP A 240 15.94 -29.43 -4.03
C ASP A 240 14.65 -30.30 -4.08
N PRO A 241 14.77 -31.64 -4.17
CA PRO A 241 13.62 -32.54 -4.29
C PRO A 241 12.59 -32.42 -3.15
N LEU A 242 12.99 -31.95 -1.97
CA LEU A 242 12.09 -31.68 -0.84
C LEU A 242 11.23 -30.44 -1.08
N LEU A 243 11.72 -29.47 -1.84
CA LEU A 243 10.99 -28.24 -2.16
C LEU A 243 10.14 -28.38 -3.43
N GLY A 244 10.63 -29.10 -4.45
CA GLY A 244 9.94 -29.22 -5.73
C GLY A 244 10.82 -29.70 -6.88
N ASP A 245 10.59 -29.10 -8.05
CA ASP A 245 11.24 -29.33 -9.33
C ASP A 245 11.08 -28.07 -10.20
N ASP A 246 11.69 -28.07 -11.39
CA ASP A 246 11.65 -26.93 -12.33
C ASP A 246 10.21 -26.56 -12.71
N GLU A 247 9.33 -27.55 -12.96
CA GLU A 247 7.90 -27.30 -13.25
C GLU A 247 7.19 -26.60 -12.09
N SER A 248 7.50 -26.97 -10.85
CA SER A 248 6.96 -26.31 -9.66
C SER A 248 7.48 -24.88 -9.53
N PHE A 249 8.72 -24.60 -9.91
CA PHE A 249 9.27 -23.24 -9.92
C PHE A 249 8.68 -22.37 -11.03
N GLU A 250 8.54 -22.88 -12.25
CA GLU A 250 7.87 -22.18 -13.36
C GLU A 250 6.41 -21.85 -13.00
N ARG A 251 5.70 -22.82 -12.41
CA ARG A 251 4.33 -22.62 -11.91
C ARG A 251 4.28 -21.51 -10.87
N LEU A 252 5.16 -21.54 -9.87
CA LEU A 252 5.24 -20.49 -8.85
C LEU A 252 5.47 -19.11 -9.49
N CYS A 253 6.39 -19.00 -10.45
CA CYS A 253 6.65 -17.75 -11.17
C CYS A 253 5.41 -17.26 -11.95
N SER A 254 4.74 -18.15 -12.68
CA SER A 254 3.56 -17.85 -13.47
C SER A 254 2.37 -17.40 -12.59
N GLU A 255 2.08 -18.14 -11.51
CA GLU A 255 0.99 -17.78 -10.60
C GLU A 255 1.31 -16.50 -9.82
N ALA A 256 2.55 -16.31 -9.38
CA ALA A 256 2.97 -15.06 -8.74
C ALA A 256 2.81 -13.86 -9.68
N ALA A 257 3.15 -14.01 -10.96
CA ALA A 257 2.98 -12.96 -11.96
C ALA A 257 1.50 -12.56 -12.15
N LYS A 258 0.56 -13.50 -12.08
CA LYS A 258 -0.89 -13.20 -12.11
C LYS A 258 -1.34 -12.33 -10.91
N HIS A 259 -0.64 -12.42 -9.79
CA HIS A 259 -0.87 -11.59 -8.59
C HIS A 259 -0.06 -10.28 -8.61
N GLY A 260 0.71 -10.01 -9.67
CA GLY A 260 1.61 -8.87 -9.73
C GLY A 260 2.86 -9.01 -8.85
N ILE A 261 3.22 -10.24 -8.48
CA ILE A 261 4.35 -10.56 -7.62
C ILE A 261 5.53 -11.06 -8.47
N SER A 262 6.69 -10.41 -8.34
CA SER A 262 7.96 -10.83 -8.98
C SER A 262 8.79 -11.71 -8.05
N ILE A 263 9.68 -12.55 -8.58
CA ILE A 263 10.52 -13.46 -7.78
C ILE A 263 12.00 -13.12 -7.93
N MET A 264 12.68 -13.02 -6.80
CA MET A 264 14.13 -12.87 -6.63
C MET A 264 14.68 -14.11 -5.93
N LEU A 265 15.76 -14.68 -6.47
CA LEU A 265 16.42 -15.87 -5.92
C LEU A 265 17.68 -15.49 -5.14
N ASP A 266 18.10 -16.39 -4.25
CA ASP A 266 19.38 -16.32 -3.54
C ASP A 266 20.50 -17.00 -4.35
N GLY A 267 21.57 -16.27 -4.64
CA GLY A 267 22.73 -16.72 -5.40
C GLY A 267 23.93 -16.96 -4.49
N VAL A 268 24.14 -18.21 -4.11
CA VAL A 268 25.24 -18.65 -3.23
C VAL A 268 26.44 -19.07 -4.08
N PHE A 269 27.23 -18.10 -4.55
CA PHE A 269 28.29 -18.35 -5.53
C PHE A 269 29.72 -18.28 -4.95
N ASN A 270 29.86 -18.06 -3.65
CA ASN A 270 31.16 -17.99 -2.96
C ASN A 270 31.70 -19.35 -2.53
N HIS A 271 30.81 -20.33 -2.38
CA HIS A 271 31.14 -21.68 -1.93
C HIS A 271 30.12 -22.68 -2.47
N THR A 272 30.43 -23.97 -2.31
CA THR A 272 29.48 -25.07 -2.53
C THR A 272 29.35 -25.89 -1.25
N GLY A 273 28.41 -26.82 -1.19
CA GLY A 273 28.41 -27.85 -0.15
C GLY A 273 29.55 -28.86 -0.33
N CYS A 274 30.09 -29.39 0.77
CA CYS A 274 31.07 -30.48 0.73
C CYS A 274 30.46 -31.77 0.14
N ASP A 275 29.14 -31.92 0.25
CA ASP A 275 28.34 -32.96 -0.39
C ASP A 275 27.66 -32.46 -1.67
N SER A 276 28.46 -31.99 -2.63
CA SER A 276 28.01 -31.50 -3.94
C SER A 276 28.42 -32.42 -5.09
N VAL A 277 27.78 -32.26 -6.26
CA VAL A 277 28.22 -32.95 -7.50
C VAL A 277 29.66 -32.56 -7.90
N TYR A 278 30.12 -31.40 -7.44
CA TYR A 278 31.42 -30.82 -7.75
C TYR A 278 32.52 -31.29 -6.78
N PHE A 279 32.24 -31.31 -5.47
CA PHE A 279 33.21 -31.67 -4.43
C PHE A 279 33.13 -33.15 -4.02
N ASN A 280 31.92 -33.67 -3.87
CA ASN A 280 31.54 -35.06 -3.61
C ASN A 280 32.33 -35.75 -2.46
N LYS A 281 32.48 -35.09 -1.31
CA LYS A 281 33.28 -35.58 -0.17
C LYS A 281 32.88 -36.98 0.30
N TYR A 282 31.59 -37.29 0.28
CA TYR A 282 31.06 -38.56 0.79
C TYR A 282 30.84 -39.62 -0.30
N GLY A 283 30.98 -39.26 -1.58
CA GLY A 283 30.69 -40.17 -2.70
C GLY A 283 29.22 -40.51 -2.83
N ASN A 284 28.35 -39.51 -2.66
CA ASN A 284 26.90 -39.64 -2.85
C ASN A 284 26.49 -39.43 -4.32
N TYR A 285 27.36 -38.81 -5.13
CA TYR A 285 27.12 -38.57 -6.56
C TYR A 285 27.92 -39.54 -7.45
N PRO A 286 27.40 -39.90 -8.64
CA PRO A 286 28.03 -40.88 -9.52
C PRO A 286 29.34 -40.40 -10.14
N ASP A 287 29.46 -39.09 -10.38
CA ASP A 287 30.67 -38.48 -10.94
C ASP A 287 31.73 -38.24 -9.86
N VAL A 288 33.01 -38.30 -10.28
CA VAL A 288 34.15 -38.11 -9.37
C VAL A 288 34.31 -36.62 -9.04
N GLY A 289 34.08 -36.26 -7.79
CA GLY A 289 34.22 -34.89 -7.30
C GLY A 289 35.67 -34.52 -6.93
N ALA A 290 35.90 -33.22 -6.74
CA ALA A 290 37.22 -32.63 -6.49
C ALA A 290 37.93 -33.20 -5.24
N TYR A 291 37.19 -33.60 -4.21
CA TYR A 291 37.75 -34.20 -3.00
C TYR A 291 38.28 -35.63 -3.24
N GLN A 292 37.64 -36.36 -4.15
CA GLN A 292 37.87 -37.80 -4.33
C GLN A 292 39.08 -38.11 -5.23
N SER A 293 39.42 -37.22 -6.16
CA SER A 293 40.55 -37.41 -7.07
C SER A 293 41.15 -36.08 -7.53
N ALA A 294 42.48 -36.06 -7.68
CA ALA A 294 43.19 -34.97 -8.33
C ALA A 294 42.88 -34.86 -9.83
N ASP A 295 42.37 -35.93 -10.45
CA ASP A 295 41.97 -35.98 -11.87
C ASP A 295 40.51 -35.56 -12.09
N SER A 296 39.79 -35.14 -11.04
CA SER A 296 38.42 -34.66 -11.18
C SER A 296 38.36 -33.43 -12.09
N PRO A 297 37.36 -33.31 -12.99
CA PRO A 297 37.19 -32.11 -13.81
C PRO A 297 36.94 -30.84 -12.97
N TYR A 298 36.51 -31.01 -11.71
CA TYR A 298 36.24 -29.92 -10.78
C TYR A 298 37.43 -29.63 -9.86
N ARG A 299 38.57 -30.33 -10.00
CA ARG A 299 39.69 -30.20 -9.06
C ARG A 299 40.23 -28.77 -8.98
N SER A 300 40.29 -28.06 -10.10
CA SER A 300 40.76 -26.66 -10.16
C SER A 300 39.78 -25.64 -9.60
N TRP A 301 38.54 -26.06 -9.35
CA TRP A 301 37.51 -25.20 -8.74
C TRP A 301 37.74 -25.00 -7.26
N TYR A 302 38.63 -25.76 -6.61
CA TYR A 302 38.86 -25.70 -5.17
C TYR A 302 40.35 -25.60 -4.87
N GLN A 303 40.66 -25.08 -3.68
CA GLN A 303 42.04 -24.94 -3.22
C GLN A 303 42.37 -26.03 -2.19
N PHE A 304 43.39 -26.83 -2.49
CA PHE A 304 43.90 -27.89 -1.61
C PHE A 304 45.35 -27.62 -1.22
N ASP A 305 45.70 -27.88 0.05
CA ASP A 305 47.09 -27.85 0.52
C ASP A 305 47.83 -29.17 0.25
N GLU A 306 49.14 -29.20 0.51
CA GLU A 306 50.00 -30.38 0.31
C GLU A 306 49.62 -31.58 1.20
N ASN A 307 48.89 -31.34 2.29
CA ASN A 307 48.43 -32.37 3.23
C ASN A 307 47.02 -32.89 2.88
N GLY A 308 46.38 -32.34 1.84
CA GLY A 308 45.03 -32.70 1.42
C GLY A 308 43.91 -31.98 2.17
N ASN A 309 44.21 -30.98 3.00
CA ASN A 309 43.20 -30.06 3.53
C ASN A 309 42.76 -29.08 2.42
N TYR A 310 41.60 -28.46 2.58
CA TYR A 310 41.05 -27.53 1.60
C TYR A 310 40.59 -26.22 2.25
N ALA A 311 40.57 -25.14 1.47
CA ALA A 311 39.99 -23.86 1.89
C ALA A 311 38.48 -23.98 2.06
N SER A 312 37.94 -23.37 3.11
CA SER A 312 36.53 -23.45 3.42
C SER A 312 36.07 -22.21 4.17
N TRP A 313 34.80 -21.85 3.96
CA TRP A 313 34.24 -20.60 4.43
C TRP A 313 34.33 -20.49 5.95
N TRP A 314 35.15 -19.54 6.44
CA TRP A 314 35.42 -19.32 7.86
C TRP A 314 35.91 -20.58 8.62
N GLY A 315 36.58 -21.50 7.91
CA GLY A 315 37.04 -22.77 8.47
C GLY A 315 35.92 -23.81 8.66
N ASN A 316 34.70 -23.55 8.18
CA ASN A 316 33.63 -24.53 8.18
C ASN A 316 33.84 -25.54 7.05
N GLY A 317 34.32 -26.74 7.41
CA GLY A 317 34.62 -27.81 6.45
C GLY A 317 33.43 -28.31 5.63
N ASP A 318 32.20 -27.90 5.93
CA ASP A 318 31.01 -28.24 5.15
C ASP A 318 30.78 -27.31 3.94
N LEU A 319 31.48 -26.17 3.89
CA LEU A 319 31.36 -25.15 2.85
C LEU A 319 32.73 -24.89 2.18
N PRO A 320 33.23 -25.78 1.31
CA PRO A 320 34.46 -25.56 0.56
C PRO A 320 34.38 -24.32 -0.34
N ASP A 321 35.42 -23.49 -0.26
CA ASP A 321 35.55 -22.27 -1.04
C ASP A 321 35.83 -22.61 -2.50
N VAL A 322 35.15 -21.92 -3.41
CA VAL A 322 35.40 -22.08 -4.85
C VAL A 322 36.46 -21.09 -5.33
N ASN A 323 37.10 -21.43 -6.44
CA ASN A 323 37.94 -20.51 -7.19
C ASN A 323 37.08 -19.85 -8.28
N GLU A 324 36.54 -18.67 -8.00
CA GLU A 324 35.62 -17.96 -8.90
C GLU A 324 36.29 -17.50 -10.21
N LYS A 325 37.63 -17.52 -10.24
CA LYS A 325 38.43 -17.22 -11.45
C LYS A 325 38.64 -18.44 -12.33
N ASP A 326 38.26 -19.64 -11.91
CA ASP A 326 38.31 -20.83 -12.76
C ASP A 326 37.34 -20.67 -13.95
N PRO A 327 37.81 -20.82 -15.20
CA PRO A 327 36.95 -20.65 -16.37
C PRO A 327 35.75 -21.59 -16.42
N GLY A 328 35.86 -22.80 -15.86
CA GLY A 328 34.78 -23.77 -15.81
C GLY A 328 33.70 -23.38 -14.80
N TYR A 329 34.10 -22.90 -13.61
CA TYR A 329 33.15 -22.39 -12.62
C TYR A 329 32.49 -21.10 -13.09
N HIS A 330 33.28 -20.19 -13.68
CA HIS A 330 32.76 -18.95 -14.28
C HIS A 330 31.71 -19.22 -15.36
N GLU A 331 31.99 -20.15 -16.29
CA GLU A 331 31.02 -20.54 -17.32
C GLU A 331 29.78 -21.20 -16.72
N LEU A 332 29.91 -22.00 -15.66
CA LEU A 332 28.75 -22.57 -14.96
C LEU A 332 27.81 -21.47 -14.44
N ILE A 333 28.34 -20.40 -13.83
CA ILE A 333 27.51 -19.36 -13.21
C ILE A 333 27.04 -18.31 -14.23
N CYS A 334 27.98 -17.74 -15.02
CA CYS A 334 27.77 -16.59 -15.89
C CYS A 334 27.62 -16.94 -17.38
N GLY A 335 27.83 -18.20 -17.76
CA GLY A 335 27.79 -18.72 -19.13
C GLY A 335 26.41 -18.73 -19.76
N LYS A 336 26.32 -18.93 -21.09
CA LYS A 336 25.06 -18.71 -21.87
C LYS A 336 23.92 -19.54 -21.32
N ASP A 337 24.24 -20.76 -20.93
CA ASP A 337 23.35 -21.74 -20.33
C ASP A 337 23.66 -21.94 -18.84
N GLY A 338 24.38 -21.00 -18.24
CA GLY A 338 24.75 -20.99 -16.84
C GLY A 338 23.61 -20.61 -15.91
N VAL A 339 23.86 -20.80 -14.61
CA VAL A 339 22.90 -20.71 -13.50
C VAL A 339 22.08 -19.43 -13.55
N VAL A 340 22.76 -18.28 -13.64
CA VAL A 340 22.10 -16.96 -13.59
C VAL A 340 21.02 -16.82 -14.66
N ARG A 341 21.34 -17.19 -15.91
CA ARG A 341 20.43 -17.04 -17.05
C ARG A 341 19.39 -18.14 -17.11
N HIS A 342 19.74 -19.36 -16.74
CA HIS A 342 18.83 -20.49 -16.71
C HIS A 342 17.59 -20.20 -15.86
N TRP A 343 17.76 -19.84 -14.59
CA TRP A 343 16.63 -19.58 -13.69
C TRP A 343 15.84 -18.32 -14.05
N MET A 344 16.49 -17.34 -14.67
CA MET A 344 15.81 -16.17 -15.19
C MET A 344 14.91 -16.50 -16.39
N ARG A 345 15.29 -17.43 -17.26
CA ARG A 345 14.43 -17.95 -18.33
C ARG A 345 13.19 -18.63 -17.79
N LEU A 346 13.34 -19.40 -16.71
CA LEU A 346 12.23 -20.10 -16.05
C LEU A 346 11.26 -19.16 -15.31
N GLY A 347 11.68 -17.93 -14.98
CA GLY A 347 10.76 -16.90 -14.49
C GLY A 347 11.35 -15.90 -13.51
N ALA A 348 12.51 -16.19 -12.89
CA ALA A 348 13.15 -15.28 -11.94
C ALA A 348 13.43 -13.91 -12.57
N ARG A 349 13.39 -12.87 -11.76
CA ARG A 349 13.59 -11.47 -12.20
C ARG A 349 14.79 -10.79 -11.57
N GLY A 350 15.41 -11.42 -10.58
CA GLY A 350 16.60 -10.88 -9.94
C GLY A 350 17.29 -11.88 -9.04
N TRP A 351 18.45 -11.45 -8.54
CA TRP A 351 19.33 -12.22 -7.68
C TRP A 351 19.74 -11.40 -6.45
N ARG A 352 19.67 -12.03 -5.27
CA ARG A 352 20.37 -11.59 -4.05
C ARG A 352 21.65 -12.40 -3.98
N LEU A 353 22.81 -11.76 -3.98
CA LEU A 353 24.11 -12.42 -3.89
C LEU A 353 24.49 -12.61 -2.42
N ASP A 354 24.67 -13.87 -2.03
CA ASP A 354 25.14 -14.25 -0.70
C ASP A 354 26.62 -13.90 -0.52
N VAL A 355 26.98 -13.39 0.66
CA VAL A 355 28.36 -13.01 1.02
C VAL A 355 29.08 -12.27 -0.12
N ALA A 356 28.43 -11.22 -0.65
CA ALA A 356 28.97 -10.44 -1.76
C ALA A 356 30.36 -9.83 -1.46
N ASP A 357 30.71 -9.73 -0.17
CA ASP A 357 31.99 -9.25 0.33
C ASP A 357 33.19 -10.15 0.09
N GLU A 358 32.97 -11.43 -0.18
CA GLU A 358 34.03 -12.39 -0.45
C GLU A 358 34.21 -12.67 -1.95
N LEU A 359 33.18 -12.37 -2.77
CA LEU A 359 33.26 -12.54 -4.23
C LEU A 359 34.24 -11.56 -4.89
N PRO A 360 35.00 -11.95 -5.93
CA PRO A 360 35.78 -11.01 -6.73
C PRO A 360 34.90 -9.96 -7.43
N GLU A 361 35.34 -8.70 -7.50
CA GLU A 361 34.58 -7.61 -8.11
C GLU A 361 34.22 -7.88 -9.58
N SER A 362 35.17 -8.38 -10.37
CA SER A 362 34.93 -8.74 -11.78
C SER A 362 33.86 -9.83 -11.93
N PHE A 363 33.79 -10.76 -10.97
CA PHE A 363 32.79 -11.83 -11.00
C PHE A 363 31.38 -11.29 -10.72
N ILE A 364 31.25 -10.33 -9.80
CA ILE A 364 29.98 -9.62 -9.57
C ILE A 364 29.54 -8.88 -10.84
N GLN A 365 30.46 -8.19 -11.51
CA GLN A 365 30.18 -7.49 -12.79
C GLN A 365 29.72 -8.45 -13.89
N ASP A 366 30.30 -9.64 -13.94
CA ASP A 366 29.91 -10.68 -14.90
C ASP A 366 28.52 -11.27 -14.59
N ILE A 367 28.20 -11.51 -13.32
CA ILE A 367 26.85 -11.91 -12.87
C ILE A 367 25.83 -10.83 -13.24
N TYR A 368 26.15 -9.56 -12.95
CA TYR A 368 25.31 -8.41 -13.29
C TYR A 368 25.03 -8.33 -14.79
N SER A 369 26.09 -8.47 -15.59
CA SER A 369 26.02 -8.48 -17.05
C SER A 369 25.21 -9.67 -17.57
N ALA A 370 25.41 -10.86 -16.99
CA ALA A 370 24.70 -12.07 -17.36
C ALA A 370 23.20 -11.97 -17.11
N ALA A 371 22.80 -11.46 -15.93
CA ALA A 371 21.40 -11.25 -15.59
C ALA A 371 20.74 -10.23 -16.54
N ARG A 372 21.42 -9.12 -16.81
CA ARG A 372 20.88 -8.05 -17.68
C ARG A 372 20.83 -8.42 -19.16
N ALA A 373 21.73 -9.30 -19.61
CA ALA A 373 21.68 -9.86 -20.95
C ALA A 373 20.43 -10.73 -21.15
N GLU A 374 19.96 -11.42 -20.10
CA GLU A 374 18.73 -12.22 -20.15
C GLU A 374 17.47 -11.36 -19.99
N LYS A 375 17.46 -10.44 -19.03
CA LYS A 375 16.36 -9.49 -18.81
C LYS A 375 16.92 -8.09 -18.55
N SER A 376 16.64 -7.15 -19.45
CA SER A 376 17.16 -5.77 -19.34
C SER A 376 16.82 -5.05 -18.02
N ASP A 377 15.70 -5.42 -17.39
CA ASP A 377 15.24 -4.90 -16.10
C ASP A 377 15.47 -5.87 -14.92
N ALA A 378 16.42 -6.80 -15.06
CA ALA A 378 16.90 -7.65 -13.98
C ALA A 378 17.43 -6.82 -12.82
N CYS A 379 17.21 -7.28 -11.58
CA CYS A 379 17.77 -6.64 -10.40
C CYS A 379 18.78 -7.56 -9.71
N VAL A 380 19.98 -7.05 -9.42
CA VAL A 380 20.99 -7.78 -8.64
C VAL A 380 21.33 -6.96 -7.40
N ILE A 381 21.13 -7.54 -6.23
CA ILE A 381 21.50 -6.93 -4.95
C ILE A 381 22.51 -7.79 -4.20
N GLY A 382 23.39 -7.17 -3.43
CA GLY A 382 24.38 -7.89 -2.61
C GLY A 382 24.00 -7.93 -1.14
N GLU A 383 24.35 -9.02 -0.46
CA GLU A 383 24.47 -9.01 0.99
C GLU A 383 25.73 -8.24 1.41
N VAL A 384 25.53 -7.03 1.94
CA VAL A 384 26.58 -6.19 2.52
C VAL A 384 26.03 -5.60 3.81
N TRP A 385 26.73 -5.81 4.94
CA TRP A 385 26.19 -5.50 6.27
C TRP A 385 26.45 -4.05 6.74
N GLU A 386 27.42 -3.39 6.13
CA GLU A 386 27.86 -2.03 6.40
C GLU A 386 27.51 -1.08 5.23
N ASP A 387 27.98 0.16 5.28
CA ASP A 387 27.85 1.13 4.19
C ASP A 387 28.55 0.61 2.93
N ALA A 388 27.76 0.21 1.94
CA ALA A 388 28.26 -0.41 0.71
C ALA A 388 28.93 0.58 -0.24
N SER A 389 28.76 1.89 -0.03
CA SER A 389 29.32 2.92 -0.90
C SER A 389 30.83 3.08 -0.76
N ASN A 390 31.38 2.73 0.40
CA ASN A 390 32.80 2.90 0.74
C ASN A 390 33.40 1.71 1.50
N LYS A 391 32.75 0.54 1.45
CA LYS A 391 33.17 -0.62 2.24
C LYS A 391 34.61 -1.05 1.92
N ILE A 392 35.38 -1.31 2.98
CA ILE A 392 36.65 -2.02 2.92
C ILE A 392 36.42 -3.46 3.39
N SER A 393 36.77 -4.44 2.56
CA SER A 393 36.68 -5.87 2.86
C SER A 393 38.03 -6.53 2.59
N TYR A 394 38.55 -7.30 3.55
CA TYR A 394 39.86 -7.96 3.47
C TYR A 394 41.03 -7.04 3.06
N GLY A 395 40.98 -5.77 3.45
CA GLY A 395 41.99 -4.76 3.12
C GLY A 395 41.86 -4.13 1.74
N TYR A 396 40.79 -4.42 1.00
CA TYR A 396 40.51 -3.87 -0.33
C TYR A 396 39.27 -2.98 -0.31
N GLN A 397 39.38 -1.81 -0.96
CA GLN A 397 38.26 -0.92 -1.21
C GLN A 397 37.30 -1.58 -2.22
N ARG A 398 36.01 -1.69 -1.86
CA ARG A 398 34.99 -2.33 -2.70
C ARG A 398 34.17 -1.28 -3.45
N HIS A 399 33.82 -1.58 -4.70
CA HIS A 399 33.15 -0.66 -5.62
C HIS A 399 31.73 -1.12 -6.00
N TYR A 400 30.88 -1.42 -5.03
CA TYR A 400 29.57 -2.04 -5.31
C TYR A 400 28.58 -1.18 -6.09
N LEU A 401 28.72 0.15 -6.03
CA LEU A 401 27.71 1.10 -6.47
C LEU A 401 28.23 2.04 -7.57
N LEU A 402 29.24 1.63 -8.34
CA LEU A 402 29.75 2.42 -9.47
C LEU A 402 28.94 2.21 -10.75
N GLY A 403 28.09 1.17 -10.80
CA GLY A 403 26.99 1.03 -11.76
C GLY A 403 27.07 -0.20 -12.68
N ASN A 404 28.12 -1.01 -12.54
CA ASN A 404 28.28 -2.28 -13.29
C ASN A 404 28.27 -3.52 -12.38
N GLU A 405 28.21 -3.34 -11.06
CA GLU A 405 28.37 -4.39 -10.06
C GLU A 405 27.01 -4.79 -9.47
N LEU A 406 26.41 -3.92 -8.65
CA LEU A 406 25.14 -4.17 -7.98
C LEU A 406 24.17 -3.02 -8.24
N ASP A 407 22.88 -3.33 -8.26
CA ASP A 407 21.85 -2.28 -8.26
C ASP A 407 21.67 -1.67 -6.88
N SER A 408 21.85 -2.47 -5.81
CA SER A 408 21.88 -2.02 -4.42
C SER A 408 22.29 -3.17 -3.49
N THR A 409 22.07 -3.02 -2.18
CA THR A 409 22.42 -4.00 -1.15
C THR A 409 21.30 -4.23 -0.13
N MET A 410 21.47 -5.26 0.70
CA MET A 410 20.69 -5.44 1.92
C MET A 410 20.98 -4.32 2.92
N ASN A 411 19.98 -3.50 3.24
CA ASN A 411 20.18 -2.25 3.98
C ASN A 411 20.24 -2.47 5.50
N TYR A 412 21.26 -3.20 5.96
CA TYR A 412 21.57 -3.34 7.37
C TYR A 412 21.91 -2.02 8.09
N PRO A 413 22.51 -1.00 7.43
CA PRO A 413 22.61 0.35 8.00
C PRO A 413 21.26 0.98 8.36
N PHE A 414 20.26 0.91 7.47
CA PHE A 414 18.88 1.31 7.78
C PHE A 414 18.34 0.56 9.01
N ARG A 415 18.50 -0.77 9.03
CA ARG A 415 18.06 -1.61 10.14
C ARG A 415 18.65 -1.14 11.47
N GLY A 416 19.96 -0.90 11.48
CA GLY A 416 20.70 -0.42 12.66
C GLY A 416 20.16 0.92 13.14
N ALA A 417 20.06 1.91 12.24
CA ALA A 417 19.56 3.25 12.58
C ALA A 417 18.13 3.22 13.16
N VAL A 418 17.20 2.49 12.54
CA VAL A 418 15.82 2.41 13.03
C VAL A 418 15.73 1.72 14.40
N LEU A 419 16.39 0.57 14.56
CA LEU A 419 16.30 -0.18 15.81
C LEU A 419 17.02 0.51 16.96
N ASP A 420 18.20 1.09 16.71
CA ASP A 420 18.94 1.79 17.76
C ASP A 420 18.17 3.04 18.24
N PHE A 421 17.47 3.75 17.34
CA PHE A 421 16.59 4.85 17.71
C PHE A 421 15.40 4.38 18.56
N LEU A 422 14.62 3.39 18.07
CA LEU A 422 13.41 2.91 18.78
C LEU A 422 13.71 2.20 20.10
N LEU A 423 14.92 1.67 20.25
CA LEU A 423 15.43 1.08 21.49
C LEU A 423 16.15 2.10 22.39
N ASN A 424 16.12 3.40 22.03
CA ASN A 424 16.74 4.50 22.78
C ASN A 424 18.25 4.31 23.04
N LYS A 425 18.97 3.68 22.10
CA LYS A 425 20.44 3.59 22.13
C LYS A 425 21.11 4.82 21.55
N VAL A 426 20.45 5.48 20.60
CA VAL A 426 20.88 6.74 19.97
C VAL A 426 19.71 7.70 19.89
N GLY A 427 20.01 9.00 19.92
CA GLY A 427 19.00 10.06 19.76
C GLY A 427 18.67 10.35 18.29
N ALA A 428 17.66 11.19 18.07
CA ALA A 428 17.26 11.60 16.73
C ALA A 428 18.37 12.34 15.95
N PRO A 429 19.20 13.23 16.53
CA PRO A 429 20.27 13.91 15.76
C PRO A 429 21.30 12.94 15.15
N GLU A 430 21.72 11.91 15.88
CA GLU A 430 22.62 10.88 15.35
C GLU A 430 21.90 10.04 14.28
N THR A 431 20.63 9.74 14.49
CA THR A 431 19.79 9.02 13.51
C THR A 431 19.70 9.79 12.18
N VAL A 432 19.56 11.12 12.24
CA VAL A 432 19.60 12.01 11.06
C VAL A 432 20.92 11.86 10.31
N GLN A 433 22.05 12.01 11.01
CA GLN A 433 23.39 11.91 10.41
C GLN A 433 23.59 10.56 9.70
N ARG A 434 23.16 9.45 10.32
CA ARG A 434 23.25 8.11 9.70
C ARG A 434 22.46 8.03 8.37
N PHE A 435 21.28 8.63 8.30
CA PHE A 435 20.47 8.64 7.06
C PHE A 435 20.96 9.65 6.01
N GLU A 436 21.46 10.81 6.43
CA GLU A 436 22.10 11.77 5.53
C GLU A 436 23.34 11.16 4.88
N GLN A 437 24.14 10.42 5.65
CA GLN A 437 25.29 9.69 5.12
C GLN A 437 24.90 8.72 4.00
N LEU A 438 23.89 7.87 4.23
CA LEU A 438 23.44 6.93 3.20
C LEU A 438 22.87 7.66 1.98
N PHE A 439 22.07 8.70 2.17
CA PHE A 439 21.46 9.47 1.08
C PHE A 439 22.50 10.18 0.22
N GLU A 440 23.52 10.77 0.84
CA GLU A 440 24.56 11.51 0.12
C GLU A 440 25.59 10.57 -0.54
N ASN A 441 25.92 9.44 0.08
CA ASN A 441 26.94 8.54 -0.44
C ASN A 441 26.45 7.61 -1.56
N TYR A 442 25.17 7.22 -1.54
CA TYR A 442 24.64 6.26 -2.50
C TYR A 442 24.19 6.98 -3.79
N PRO A 443 24.41 6.39 -4.98
CA PRO A 443 23.66 6.78 -6.17
C PRO A 443 22.16 6.74 -5.88
N HIS A 444 21.41 7.71 -6.43
CA HIS A 444 19.97 7.85 -6.16
C HIS A 444 19.20 6.53 -6.32
N ASP A 445 19.34 5.86 -7.46
CA ASP A 445 18.62 4.61 -7.73
C ASP A 445 19.10 3.45 -6.82
N ALA A 446 20.35 3.46 -6.38
CA ALA A 446 20.86 2.46 -5.44
C ALA A 446 20.29 2.69 -4.03
N PHE A 447 20.22 3.93 -3.56
CA PHE A 447 19.59 4.26 -2.27
C PHE A 447 18.10 3.88 -2.26
N TYR A 448 17.38 4.21 -3.33
CA TYR A 448 15.96 3.87 -3.47
C TYR A 448 15.73 2.38 -3.79
N GLY A 449 16.76 1.68 -4.28
CA GLY A 449 16.77 0.25 -4.53
C GLY A 449 17.27 -0.60 -3.35
N ALA A 450 17.69 0.02 -2.23
CA ALA A 450 18.23 -0.70 -1.08
C ALA A 450 17.14 -1.52 -0.37
N LEU A 451 17.45 -2.76 -0.01
CA LEU A 451 16.48 -3.65 0.62
C LEU A 451 16.36 -3.32 2.12
N ASN A 452 15.36 -2.52 2.49
CA ASN A 452 15.10 -2.08 3.86
C ASN A 452 14.47 -3.20 4.69
N LEU A 453 15.32 -3.99 5.36
CA LEU A 453 14.92 -5.08 6.24
C LEU A 453 14.93 -4.69 7.73
N LEU A 454 14.02 -5.27 8.50
CA LEU A 454 14.04 -5.21 9.98
C LEU A 454 14.45 -6.56 10.59
N GLY A 455 14.02 -7.65 9.97
CA GLY A 455 14.42 -9.03 10.24
C GLY A 455 14.97 -9.72 9.00
N SER A 456 15.69 -10.82 9.20
CA SER A 456 16.12 -11.76 8.16
C SER A 456 16.41 -13.12 8.81
N HIS A 457 16.75 -14.11 7.99
CA HIS A 457 17.15 -15.44 8.44
C HIS A 457 18.48 -15.49 9.23
N ASP A 458 19.24 -14.39 9.31
CA ASP A 458 20.50 -14.29 10.07
C ASP A 458 20.41 -13.37 11.29
N ARG A 459 19.30 -12.65 11.45
CA ARG A 459 19.09 -11.74 12.59
C ARG A 459 17.95 -12.23 13.46
N SER A 460 18.01 -11.91 14.75
CA SER A 460 16.89 -12.15 15.67
C SER A 460 15.60 -11.52 15.13
N ARG A 461 14.47 -12.17 15.42
CA ARG A 461 13.15 -11.69 15.05
C ARG A 461 12.92 -10.28 15.57
N VAL A 462 12.37 -9.41 14.73
CA VAL A 462 12.22 -7.98 15.06
C VAL A 462 11.38 -7.78 16.32
N LEU A 463 10.30 -8.55 16.48
CA LEU A 463 9.41 -8.46 17.64
C LEU A 463 10.15 -8.76 18.95
N THR A 464 11.01 -9.78 18.95
CA THR A 464 11.87 -10.14 20.10
C THR A 464 12.77 -8.97 20.51
N LEU A 465 13.38 -8.29 19.53
CA LEU A 465 14.24 -7.13 19.82
C LEU A 465 13.45 -5.93 20.35
N LEU A 466 12.32 -5.61 19.72
CA LEU A 466 11.50 -4.46 20.10
C LEU A 466 10.86 -4.61 21.48
N GLY A 467 10.63 -5.85 21.93
CA GLY A 467 10.19 -6.18 23.29
C GLY A 467 11.28 -6.05 24.37
N GLY A 468 12.51 -5.67 23.99
CA GLY A 468 13.63 -5.51 24.93
C GLY A 468 14.13 -6.85 25.46
N ALA A 469 14.20 -7.87 24.60
CA ALA A 469 14.78 -9.15 24.98
C ALA A 469 16.25 -9.00 25.44
N PRO A 470 16.72 -9.82 26.40
CA PRO A 470 18.12 -9.81 26.85
C PRO A 470 19.13 -10.02 25.73
N ASN A 471 20.39 -9.64 25.98
CA ASN A 471 21.47 -9.91 25.03
C ASN A 471 21.65 -11.45 24.87
N PRO A 472 21.53 -12.02 23.67
CA PRO A 472 21.73 -13.46 23.45
C PRO A 472 23.07 -13.98 23.97
N ASP A 473 24.14 -13.18 24.01
CA ASP A 473 25.46 -13.62 24.50
C ASP A 473 25.46 -13.93 26.01
N SER A 474 24.47 -13.42 26.73
CA SER A 474 24.26 -13.68 28.15
C SER A 474 23.42 -14.94 28.44
N MET A 475 22.98 -15.65 27.39
CA MET A 475 22.05 -16.77 27.50
C MET A 475 22.65 -18.05 26.94
N ASP A 476 22.41 -19.17 27.63
CA ASP A 476 22.71 -20.50 27.08
C ASP A 476 21.67 -20.91 26.01
N ASP A 477 21.97 -22.00 25.30
CA ASP A 477 21.12 -22.54 24.21
C ASP A 477 19.69 -22.88 24.69
N ASN A 478 19.56 -23.43 25.91
CA ASN A 478 18.24 -23.79 26.46
C ASN A 478 17.42 -22.54 26.80
N ALA A 479 18.05 -21.51 27.35
CA ALA A 479 17.40 -20.24 27.65
C ALA A 479 16.94 -19.54 26.36
N LYS A 480 17.77 -19.53 25.31
CA LYS A 480 17.40 -18.97 24.00
C LYS A 480 16.20 -19.69 23.38
N PHE A 481 16.24 -21.02 23.39
CA PHE A 481 15.17 -21.88 22.86
C PHE A 481 13.81 -21.61 23.52
N ASN A 482 13.79 -21.49 24.86
CA ASN A 482 12.57 -21.35 25.65
C ASN A 482 12.07 -19.89 25.80
N PHE A 483 12.85 -18.90 25.38
CA PHE A 483 12.50 -17.49 25.62
C PHE A 483 11.25 -17.06 24.85
N ARG A 484 10.30 -16.44 25.54
CA ARG A 484 9.14 -15.74 24.97
C ARG A 484 8.93 -14.43 25.71
N LEU A 485 8.47 -13.40 24.99
CA LEU A 485 8.13 -12.12 25.59
C LEU A 485 6.95 -12.29 26.56
N SER A 486 7.02 -11.62 27.71
CA SER A 486 5.86 -11.41 28.59
C SER A 486 4.81 -10.50 27.92
N ASP A 487 3.57 -10.51 28.39
CA ASP A 487 2.48 -9.70 27.83
C ASP A 487 2.82 -8.19 27.78
N GLY A 488 3.48 -7.67 28.82
CA GLY A 488 3.95 -6.28 28.86
C GLY A 488 5.03 -5.99 27.82
N GLN A 489 5.99 -6.92 27.65
CA GLN A 489 7.02 -6.78 26.62
C GLN A 489 6.45 -6.93 25.21
N LEU A 490 5.47 -7.82 25.01
CA LEU A 490 4.80 -8.01 23.73
C LEU A 490 4.00 -6.76 23.35
N SER A 491 3.31 -6.14 24.31
CA SER A 491 2.57 -4.89 24.10
C SER A 491 3.51 -3.76 23.69
N LEU A 492 4.63 -3.61 24.40
CA LEU A 492 5.69 -2.67 24.04
C LEU A 492 6.27 -2.97 22.65
N ALA A 493 6.51 -4.25 22.34
CA ALA A 493 7.03 -4.69 21.05
C ALA A 493 6.09 -4.31 19.91
N LYS A 494 4.77 -4.50 20.07
CA LYS A 494 3.75 -4.11 19.07
C LYS A 494 3.71 -2.60 18.84
N SER A 495 3.77 -1.79 19.91
CA SER A 495 3.82 -0.32 19.78
C SER A 495 5.05 0.16 19.01
N ARG A 496 6.22 -0.42 19.31
CA ARG A 496 7.45 -0.13 18.56
C ARG A 496 7.41 -0.71 17.15
N LEU A 497 6.76 -1.85 16.94
CA LEU A 497 6.64 -2.49 15.63
C LEU A 497 5.82 -1.61 14.68
N TRP A 498 4.77 -0.95 15.17
CA TRP A 498 4.06 0.06 14.40
C TRP A 498 4.99 1.16 13.89
N ALA A 499 5.78 1.77 14.78
CA ALA A 499 6.74 2.80 14.41
C ALA A 499 7.80 2.28 13.41
N ALA A 500 8.34 1.08 13.65
CA ALA A 500 9.34 0.46 12.78
C ALA A 500 8.79 0.15 11.38
N ALA A 501 7.61 -0.48 11.30
CA ALA A 501 6.95 -0.80 10.03
C ALA A 501 6.53 0.48 9.27
N LEU A 502 6.05 1.50 9.98
CA LEU A 502 5.77 2.80 9.39
C LEU A 502 7.03 3.40 8.76
N MET A 503 8.15 3.43 9.49
CA MET A 503 9.44 3.91 8.96
C MET A 503 9.92 3.07 7.77
N GLN A 504 9.84 1.76 7.86
CA GLN A 504 10.19 0.84 6.79
C GLN A 504 9.41 1.10 5.49
N MET A 505 8.12 1.38 5.60
CA MET A 505 7.24 1.57 4.44
C MET A 505 7.25 3.00 3.89
N THR A 506 7.74 3.99 4.62
CA THR A 506 7.68 5.41 4.24
C THR A 506 9.04 6.07 4.00
N MET A 507 10.15 5.43 4.38
CA MET A 507 11.51 5.84 3.97
C MET A 507 11.85 5.43 2.53
N PRO A 508 12.86 6.08 1.90
CA PRO A 508 13.43 5.62 0.63
C PRO A 508 14.01 4.21 0.74
N GLY A 509 13.94 3.44 -0.34
CA GLY A 509 14.32 2.03 -0.38
C GLY A 509 13.14 1.10 -0.62
N VAL A 510 13.45 -0.18 -0.74
CA VAL A 510 12.52 -1.29 -0.99
C VAL A 510 12.28 -2.04 0.34
N PRO A 511 11.11 -1.90 0.99
CA PRO A 511 10.82 -2.56 2.27
C PRO A 511 10.80 -4.09 2.13
N SER A 512 11.36 -4.79 3.12
CA SER A 512 11.40 -6.26 3.21
C SER A 512 10.78 -6.79 4.50
N VAL A 513 9.68 -7.52 4.38
CA VAL A 513 9.05 -8.24 5.50
C VAL A 513 9.63 -9.66 5.56
N TYR A 514 10.19 -10.07 6.69
CA TYR A 514 10.67 -11.44 6.88
C TYR A 514 9.53 -12.34 7.36
N TYR A 515 9.34 -13.50 6.72
CA TYR A 515 8.14 -14.31 6.91
C TYR A 515 7.82 -14.58 8.38
N GLY A 516 6.63 -14.22 8.84
CA GLY A 516 6.18 -14.40 10.21
C GLY A 516 6.42 -13.20 11.12
N ASP A 517 7.19 -12.19 10.72
CA ASP A 517 7.28 -10.93 11.48
C ASP A 517 5.92 -10.22 11.52
N GLU A 518 5.12 -10.34 10.45
CA GLU A 518 3.72 -9.89 10.39
C GLU A 518 2.76 -10.82 11.12
N ALA A 519 3.18 -12.05 11.43
CA ALA A 519 2.38 -13.02 12.18
C ALA A 519 2.71 -13.06 13.67
N GLY A 520 3.65 -12.22 14.14
CA GLY A 520 4.06 -12.14 15.54
C GLY A 520 5.12 -13.17 15.96
N CYS A 521 5.89 -13.71 15.01
CA CYS A 521 6.96 -14.67 15.31
C CYS A 521 8.04 -14.08 16.22
N GLN A 522 8.54 -14.91 17.12
CA GLN A 522 9.59 -14.57 18.09
C GLN A 522 10.76 -15.55 17.94
N GLY A 523 11.96 -15.10 18.26
CA GLY A 523 13.16 -15.92 18.20
C GLY A 523 14.45 -15.09 18.21
N TYR A 524 15.49 -15.63 18.83
CA TYR A 524 16.86 -15.11 18.70
C TYR A 524 17.42 -15.44 17.30
N THR A 525 18.73 -15.25 17.10
CA THR A 525 19.45 -15.61 15.87
C THR A 525 19.32 -17.09 15.52
N ASP A 526 19.92 -17.48 14.39
CA ASP A 526 19.95 -18.85 13.90
C ASP A 526 20.24 -19.88 15.02
N PRO A 527 19.41 -20.94 15.16
CA PRO A 527 18.28 -21.32 14.29
C PRO A 527 16.89 -20.85 14.73
N TYR A 528 16.79 -20.09 15.82
CA TYR A 528 15.50 -19.77 16.44
C TYR A 528 14.67 -18.76 15.65
N ASN A 529 15.30 -17.94 14.80
CA ASN A 529 14.63 -17.04 13.86
C ASN A 529 14.04 -17.77 12.64
N ARG A 530 14.34 -19.06 12.43
CA ARG A 530 13.86 -19.88 11.31
C ARG A 530 12.69 -20.79 11.70
N GLY A 531 11.91 -20.38 12.70
CA GLY A 531 10.66 -21.06 13.11
C GLY A 531 9.63 -21.17 11.98
N THR A 532 8.75 -22.15 12.04
CA THR A 532 7.68 -22.31 11.05
C THR A 532 6.66 -21.18 11.09
N PHE A 533 6.03 -20.90 9.94
CA PHE A 533 4.97 -19.91 9.87
C PHE A 533 3.73 -20.37 10.64
N PRO A 534 3.16 -19.53 11.52
CA PRO A 534 2.08 -19.92 12.42
C PRO A 534 0.67 -19.75 11.79
N TRP A 535 0.36 -20.51 10.73
CA TRP A 535 -0.90 -20.36 9.97
C TRP A 535 -2.18 -20.45 10.82
N ASP A 536 -2.14 -21.20 11.93
CA ASP A 536 -3.25 -21.41 12.85
C ASP A 536 -3.32 -20.38 14.00
N ARG A 537 -2.32 -19.51 14.13
CA ARG A 537 -2.17 -18.59 15.28
C ARG A 537 -1.51 -17.24 14.91
N ILE A 538 -1.82 -16.72 13.73
CA ILE A 538 -1.36 -15.40 13.26
C ILE A 538 -1.82 -14.31 14.23
N ASP A 539 -0.88 -13.51 14.74
CA ASP A 539 -1.20 -12.33 15.55
C ASP A 539 -1.82 -11.23 14.67
N ARG A 540 -3.11 -10.95 14.89
CA ARG A 540 -3.86 -9.99 14.06
C ARG A 540 -3.37 -8.55 14.20
N ASP A 541 -2.82 -8.17 15.34
CA ASP A 541 -2.30 -6.80 15.52
C ASP A 541 -1.05 -6.60 14.66
N CYS A 542 -0.11 -7.56 14.69
CA CYS A 542 1.09 -7.53 13.86
C CYS A 542 0.72 -7.51 12.37
N PHE A 543 -0.26 -8.31 11.96
CA PHE A 543 -0.74 -8.34 10.58
C PHE A 543 -1.31 -6.98 10.16
N ASN A 544 -2.17 -6.40 11.00
CA ASN A 544 -2.79 -5.10 10.73
C ASN A 544 -1.76 -3.96 10.73
N ILE A 545 -0.73 -4.02 11.58
CA ILE A 545 0.39 -3.05 11.60
C ILE A 545 1.06 -3.01 10.22
N TYR A 546 1.51 -4.15 9.71
CA TYR A 546 2.17 -4.21 8.40
C TYR A 546 1.21 -3.83 7.27
N ARG A 547 -0.02 -4.36 7.27
CA ARG A 547 -1.02 -4.06 6.25
C ARG A 547 -1.32 -2.55 6.17
N ASN A 548 -1.46 -1.87 7.30
CA ASN A 548 -1.75 -0.45 7.36
C ASN A 548 -0.57 0.39 6.85
N ALA A 549 0.66 0.04 7.25
CA ALA A 549 1.87 0.71 6.76
C ALA A 549 2.07 0.50 5.25
N ILE A 550 1.84 -0.72 4.74
CA ILE A 550 1.86 -1.05 3.31
C ILE A 550 0.79 -0.28 2.55
N GLY A 551 -0.44 -0.24 3.09
CA GLY A 551 -1.55 0.48 2.50
C GLY A 551 -1.25 1.97 2.33
N LEU A 552 -0.63 2.59 3.34
CA LEU A 552 -0.20 3.98 3.26
C LEU A 552 0.84 4.21 2.15
N ARG A 553 1.87 3.34 2.05
CA ARG A 553 2.87 3.38 0.97
C ARG A 553 2.22 3.29 -0.42
N LYS A 554 1.28 2.36 -0.61
CA LYS A 554 0.55 2.20 -1.88
C LYS A 554 -0.33 3.41 -2.21
N MET A 555 -0.91 4.06 -1.21
CA MET A 555 -1.82 5.17 -1.43
C MET A 555 -1.11 6.49 -1.80
N LEU A 556 0.12 6.69 -1.30
CA LEU A 556 0.89 7.91 -1.48
C LEU A 556 2.19 7.64 -2.27
N PRO A 557 2.18 7.80 -3.62
CA PRO A 557 3.33 7.51 -4.48
C PRO A 557 4.62 8.27 -4.10
N VAL A 558 4.50 9.45 -3.48
CA VAL A 558 5.64 10.25 -2.99
C VAL A 558 6.50 9.49 -1.97
N LEU A 559 5.93 8.50 -1.27
CA LEU A 559 6.67 7.60 -0.37
C LEU A 559 7.58 6.61 -1.12
N THR A 560 7.38 6.46 -2.42
CA THR A 560 8.21 5.59 -3.26
C THR A 560 9.21 6.40 -4.07
N ASN A 561 8.80 7.51 -4.67
CA ASN A 561 9.62 8.25 -5.64
C ASN A 561 9.91 9.72 -5.28
N GLY A 562 9.42 10.23 -4.15
CA GLY A 562 9.69 11.60 -3.71
C GLY A 562 11.07 11.73 -3.09
N ASP A 563 11.61 12.94 -3.12
CA ASP A 563 12.86 13.33 -2.45
C ASP A 563 12.77 13.08 -0.94
N PHE A 564 13.91 13.12 -0.27
CA PHE A 564 14.04 12.75 1.13
C PHE A 564 14.81 13.81 1.90
N LYS A 565 14.35 14.14 3.11
CA LYS A 565 15.08 14.97 4.06
C LYS A 565 14.80 14.54 5.49
N PRO A 566 15.77 13.94 6.19
CA PRO A 566 15.66 13.64 7.62
C PRO A 566 15.90 14.89 8.48
N PHE A 567 15.35 14.91 9.69
CA PHE A 567 15.56 15.96 10.68
C PHE A 567 15.24 15.46 12.10
N ALA A 568 15.75 16.17 13.10
CA ALA A 568 15.43 15.95 14.51
C ALA A 568 14.66 17.14 15.04
N ILE A 569 13.58 16.90 15.77
CA ILE A 569 12.87 17.94 16.52
C ILE A 569 13.56 18.17 17.87
N ASN A 570 13.94 17.08 18.51
CA ASN A 570 14.73 16.98 19.74
C ASN A 570 15.36 15.58 19.79
N ASP A 571 15.99 15.21 20.91
CA ASP A 571 16.66 13.91 21.03
C ASP A 571 15.71 12.69 20.91
N ASN A 572 14.43 12.83 21.26
CA ASN A 572 13.45 11.74 21.30
C ASN A 572 12.55 11.66 20.06
N VAL A 573 12.46 12.75 19.29
CA VAL A 573 11.54 12.87 18.14
C VAL A 573 12.34 13.00 16.85
N PHE A 574 12.35 11.90 16.11
CA PHE A 574 12.92 11.81 14.78
C PHE A 574 11.85 12.02 13.72
N GLY A 575 12.20 12.78 12.69
CA GLY A 575 11.31 13.10 11.59
C GLY A 575 11.98 13.05 10.23
N TYR A 576 11.19 12.89 9.18
CA TYR A 576 11.66 13.07 7.81
C TYR A 576 10.52 13.48 6.89
N THR A 577 10.88 14.14 5.80
CA THR A 577 9.94 14.49 4.74
C THR A 577 10.19 13.71 3.47
N ARG A 578 9.11 13.27 2.83
CA ARG A 578 9.05 12.74 1.47
C ARG A 578 8.28 13.72 0.60
N TYR A 579 8.90 14.30 -0.41
CA TYR A 579 8.29 15.42 -1.13
C TYR A 579 8.58 15.42 -2.63
N ASN A 580 7.74 16.14 -3.35
CA ASN A 580 7.92 16.53 -4.75
C ASN A 580 7.24 17.90 -4.93
N ASP A 581 7.04 18.34 -6.18
CA ASP A 581 6.46 19.66 -6.49
C ASP A 581 5.00 19.86 -6.04
N ASP A 582 4.26 18.78 -5.77
CA ASP A 582 2.82 18.82 -5.52
C ASP A 582 2.44 18.53 -4.07
N CYS A 583 3.28 17.79 -3.34
CA CYS A 583 2.98 17.42 -1.96
C CYS A 583 4.23 17.11 -1.14
N CYS A 584 4.04 17.05 0.17
CA CYS A 584 5.03 16.63 1.14
C CYS A 584 4.36 15.77 2.22
N VAL A 585 4.88 14.57 2.44
CA VAL A 585 4.53 13.73 3.58
C VAL A 585 5.62 13.87 4.63
N MET A 586 5.27 14.35 5.81
CA MET A 586 6.16 14.41 6.96
C MET A 586 5.81 13.30 7.93
N VAL A 587 6.76 12.41 8.20
CA VAL A 587 6.61 11.31 9.16
C VAL A 587 7.40 11.68 10.41
N LEU A 588 6.76 11.54 11.57
CA LEU A 588 7.30 11.88 12.88
C LEU A 588 7.13 10.68 13.81
N VAL A 589 8.18 10.33 14.54
CA VAL A 589 8.21 9.20 15.49
C VAL A 589 8.81 9.67 16.82
N ASN A 590 8.05 9.51 17.91
CA ASN A 590 8.54 9.73 19.27
C ASN A 590 9.00 8.41 19.88
N ALA A 591 10.30 8.22 20.11
CA ALA A 591 10.84 6.99 20.71
C ALA A 591 10.79 6.97 22.26
N SER A 592 10.38 8.09 22.88
CA SER A 592 10.27 8.16 24.33
C SER A 592 9.18 7.24 24.87
N LEU A 593 9.46 6.58 26.00
CA LEU A 593 8.51 5.73 26.71
C LEU A 593 7.67 6.50 27.74
N SER A 594 8.01 7.76 28.02
CA SER A 594 7.38 8.56 29.09
C SER A 594 7.13 10.01 28.71
N GLU A 595 7.91 10.57 27.79
CA GLU A 595 7.83 11.99 27.44
C GLU A 595 6.89 12.21 26.26
N ARG A 596 5.94 13.12 26.47
CA ARG A 596 5.17 13.75 25.40
C ARG A 596 6.04 14.81 24.72
N ALA A 597 5.87 14.99 23.42
CA ALA A 597 6.47 16.09 22.69
C ALA A 597 5.38 16.98 22.08
N ASP A 598 5.50 18.29 22.29
CA ASP A 598 4.65 19.30 21.66
C ASP A 598 5.56 20.31 20.93
N PHE A 599 5.28 20.54 19.66
CA PHE A 599 6.06 21.44 18.82
C PHE A 599 5.23 21.96 17.65
N THR A 600 5.83 22.85 16.86
CA THR A 600 5.21 23.39 15.66
C THR A 600 6.04 23.06 14.43
N VAL A 601 5.37 22.86 13.30
CA VAL A 601 6.02 22.72 12.00
C VAL A 601 5.39 23.71 11.02
N ASP A 602 6.22 24.27 10.13
CA ASP A 602 5.74 25.24 9.16
C ASP A 602 4.82 24.58 8.13
N MET A 603 3.74 25.28 7.78
CA MET A 603 2.86 24.88 6.69
C MET A 603 3.63 24.92 5.36
N ARG A 604 3.57 23.84 4.58
CA ARG A 604 4.31 23.72 3.30
C ARG A 604 3.46 23.97 2.05
N TYR A 605 2.14 23.78 2.15
CA TYR A 605 1.18 23.85 1.05
C TYR A 605 -0.17 24.41 1.54
N ASP A 606 -1.25 24.22 0.78
CA ASP A 606 -2.57 24.76 1.08
C ASP A 606 -3.28 24.01 2.21
N LEU A 607 -3.14 22.69 2.25
CA LEU A 607 -3.87 21.79 3.17
C LEU A 607 -2.93 20.78 3.84
N VAL A 608 -3.33 20.33 5.04
CA VAL A 608 -2.61 19.35 5.84
C VAL A 608 -3.59 18.40 6.53
N ASP A 609 -3.31 17.11 6.49
CA ASP A 609 -4.10 16.05 7.11
C ASP A 609 -3.18 15.12 7.93
N ASP A 610 -3.59 14.70 9.14
CA ASP A 610 -2.91 13.60 9.86
C ASP A 610 -3.55 12.28 9.43
N VAL A 611 -2.87 11.57 8.53
CA VAL A 611 -3.41 10.35 7.94
C VAL A 611 -3.26 9.13 8.85
N VAL A 612 -2.49 9.20 9.94
CA VAL A 612 -2.37 8.09 10.90
C VAL A 612 -3.42 8.22 12.00
N SER A 613 -3.45 9.33 12.72
CA SER A 613 -4.39 9.49 13.84
C SER A 613 -5.79 9.89 13.38
N GLY A 614 -5.90 10.58 12.24
CA GLY A 614 -7.16 11.17 11.77
C GLY A 614 -7.66 12.35 12.59
N LYS A 615 -6.88 12.84 13.56
CA LYS A 615 -7.26 13.99 14.38
C LYS A 615 -7.23 15.28 13.55
N ASN A 616 -8.15 16.18 13.87
CA ASN A 616 -8.12 17.53 13.33
C ASN A 616 -6.81 18.22 13.74
N ILE A 617 -6.13 18.79 12.75
CA ILE A 617 -4.89 19.53 12.94
C ILE A 617 -5.21 21.00 13.18
N GLU A 618 -4.67 21.56 14.26
CA GLU A 618 -4.74 23.00 14.50
C GLU A 618 -3.61 23.72 13.75
N VAL A 619 -3.98 24.73 12.95
CA VAL A 619 -3.04 25.60 12.23
C VAL A 619 -3.18 27.03 12.76
N LYS A 620 -2.10 27.59 13.31
CA LYS A 620 -2.03 28.95 13.87
C LYS A 620 -0.84 29.69 13.26
N ASP A 621 -1.07 30.88 12.73
CA ASP A 621 -0.02 31.75 12.14
C ASP A 621 0.88 31.03 11.11
N GLY A 622 0.27 30.20 10.25
CA GLY A 622 1.00 29.42 9.23
C GLY A 622 1.78 28.22 9.79
N LYS A 623 1.53 27.84 11.06
CA LYS A 623 2.20 26.72 11.73
C LYS A 623 1.22 25.68 12.21
N VAL A 624 1.54 24.42 11.90
CA VAL A 624 0.82 23.24 12.36
C VAL A 624 1.23 22.91 13.79
N GLN A 625 0.27 22.79 14.70
CA GLN A 625 0.48 22.35 16.07
C GLN A 625 0.51 20.81 16.12
N VAL A 626 1.59 20.24 16.65
CA VAL A 626 1.77 18.78 16.73
C VAL A 626 2.00 18.38 18.18
N GLY A 627 1.13 17.51 18.68
CA GLY A 627 1.28 16.86 20.00
C GLY A 627 1.43 15.35 19.84
N MET A 628 2.51 14.79 20.38
CA MET A 628 2.88 13.39 20.26
C MET A 628 3.00 12.74 21.62
N TRP A 629 2.17 11.73 21.88
CA TRP A 629 2.30 10.86 23.05
C TRP A 629 3.61 10.04 23.03
N PRO A 630 4.05 9.48 24.16
CA PRO A 630 5.12 8.49 24.18
C PRO A 630 4.84 7.34 23.20
N LEU A 631 5.85 6.92 22.43
CA LEU A 631 5.71 5.98 21.31
C LEU A 631 4.69 6.39 20.22
N GLY A 632 4.28 7.66 20.22
CA GLY A 632 3.36 8.21 19.24
C GLY A 632 4.00 8.41 17.87
N THR A 633 3.19 8.28 16.82
CA THR A 633 3.58 8.58 15.44
C THR A 633 2.58 9.54 14.82
N VAL A 634 3.06 10.48 14.02
CA VAL A 634 2.22 11.40 13.24
C VAL A 634 2.68 11.37 11.80
N VAL A 635 1.73 11.35 10.86
CA VAL A 635 2.02 11.48 9.42
C VAL A 635 1.22 12.63 8.86
N LEU A 636 1.88 13.77 8.69
CA LEU A 636 1.29 14.96 8.12
C LEU A 636 1.40 14.91 6.60
N TYR A 637 0.27 14.89 5.91
CA TYR A 637 0.22 14.97 4.46
C TYR A 637 -0.11 16.40 4.03
N PHE A 638 0.94 17.17 3.72
CA PHE A 638 0.81 18.51 3.15
C PHE A 638 0.62 18.42 1.64
N ARG A 639 -0.37 19.13 1.12
CA ARG A 639 -0.74 19.06 -0.30
C ARG A 639 -1.37 20.35 -0.78
N LYS A 640 -1.26 20.57 -2.10
CA LYS A 640 -2.10 21.54 -2.79
C LYS A 640 -3.58 21.15 -2.66
N ALA A 641 -4.47 22.12 -2.76
CA ALA A 641 -5.90 21.85 -2.84
C ALA A 641 -6.19 20.90 -4.01
N SER A 642 -6.94 19.82 -3.74
CA SER A 642 -7.25 18.82 -4.76
C SER A 642 -8.12 19.42 -5.86
N THR A 643 -7.75 19.16 -7.11
CA THR A 643 -8.58 19.49 -8.27
C THR A 643 -9.50 18.33 -8.67
N LEU A 644 -9.48 17.20 -7.95
CA LEU A 644 -10.28 16.02 -8.30
C LEU A 644 -11.73 16.14 -7.83
N ALA A 645 -11.99 16.98 -6.83
CA ALA A 645 -13.30 17.16 -6.21
C ALA A 645 -13.88 18.54 -6.52
N LYS A 646 -15.20 18.61 -6.71
CA LYS A 646 -15.94 19.88 -6.67
C LYS A 646 -16.45 20.11 -5.23
N PRO A 647 -16.18 21.28 -4.61
CA PRO A 647 -16.64 21.55 -3.25
C PRO A 647 -18.17 21.68 -3.19
N LEU A 648 -18.74 21.32 -2.05
CA LEU A 648 -20.15 21.58 -1.74
C LEU A 648 -20.32 23.01 -1.22
N GLU A 649 -21.46 23.62 -1.52
CA GLU A 649 -21.85 24.89 -0.89
C GLU A 649 -22.37 24.66 0.54
N PRO A 650 -22.08 25.53 1.51
CA PRO A 650 -22.61 25.36 2.85
C PRO A 650 -24.14 25.34 2.89
N GLY A 651 -24.71 24.51 3.75
CA GLY A 651 -26.15 24.44 3.94
C GLY A 651 -26.63 23.22 4.72
N ALA A 652 -27.94 23.04 4.74
CA ALA A 652 -28.60 21.86 5.29
C ALA A 652 -29.22 21.00 4.19
N GLY A 653 -29.39 19.71 4.47
CA GLY A 653 -29.99 18.75 3.58
C GLY A 653 -30.98 17.80 4.27
N VAL A 654 -31.91 17.28 3.49
CA VAL A 654 -32.82 16.21 3.92
C VAL A 654 -32.59 14.96 3.08
N LEU A 655 -32.31 13.84 3.74
CA LEU A 655 -32.25 12.51 3.15
C LEU A 655 -33.66 11.91 3.09
N CYS A 656 -34.19 11.75 1.87
CA CYS A 656 -35.49 11.13 1.66
C CYS A 656 -35.53 10.46 0.29
N HIS A 657 -35.71 9.13 0.26
CA HIS A 657 -35.93 8.45 -1.01
C HIS A 657 -37.34 8.72 -1.57
N ILE A 658 -37.45 8.70 -2.89
CA ILE A 658 -38.68 9.08 -3.62
C ILE A 658 -39.85 8.14 -3.28
N THR A 659 -39.57 6.87 -3.03
CA THR A 659 -40.61 5.89 -2.65
C THR A 659 -41.26 6.22 -1.31
N SER A 660 -40.54 6.92 -0.42
CA SER A 660 -41.01 7.33 0.89
C SER A 660 -41.83 8.62 0.89
N LEU A 661 -41.91 9.31 -0.25
CA LEU A 661 -42.79 10.47 -0.39
C LEU A 661 -44.27 10.05 -0.35
N PRO A 662 -45.16 10.90 0.21
CA PRO A 662 -46.57 10.57 0.27
C PRO A 662 -47.17 10.30 -1.12
N ASN A 663 -48.05 9.31 -1.21
CA ASN A 663 -48.86 9.03 -2.40
C ASN A 663 -50.22 8.44 -2.00
N LYS A 664 -51.05 8.03 -2.96
CA LYS A 664 -52.29 7.29 -2.69
C LYS A 664 -51.97 6.06 -1.84
N ALA A 665 -52.83 5.76 -0.87
CA ALA A 665 -52.66 4.62 0.04
C ALA A 665 -52.29 3.34 -0.73
N GLY A 666 -51.25 2.64 -0.24
CA GLY A 666 -50.72 1.42 -0.84
C GLY A 666 -49.89 1.61 -2.12
N HIS A 667 -49.54 2.84 -2.50
CA HIS A 667 -48.67 3.12 -3.65
C HIS A 667 -47.42 3.88 -3.21
N GLN A 668 -46.27 3.49 -3.76
CA GLN A 668 -44.99 4.17 -3.52
C GLN A 668 -44.99 5.60 -4.09
N GLY A 669 -44.17 6.49 -3.52
CA GLY A 669 -43.94 7.82 -4.08
C GLY A 669 -43.33 7.78 -5.49
N THR A 670 -43.55 8.85 -6.27
CA THR A 670 -43.20 8.93 -7.70
C THR A 670 -42.60 10.31 -8.05
N LEU A 671 -42.00 10.43 -9.23
CA LEU A 671 -41.36 11.66 -9.77
C LEU A 671 -42.36 12.79 -10.12
N GLY A 672 -43.65 12.56 -9.88
CA GLY A 672 -44.76 13.42 -10.27
C GLY A 672 -45.02 14.61 -9.35
N LYS A 673 -46.30 14.95 -9.18
CA LYS A 673 -46.73 16.12 -8.39
C LYS A 673 -46.18 16.13 -6.96
N ASN A 674 -46.12 14.98 -6.28
CA ASN A 674 -45.69 14.92 -4.87
C ASN A 674 -44.19 15.19 -4.71
N ALA A 675 -43.34 14.73 -5.62
CA ALA A 675 -41.91 15.07 -5.62
C ALA A 675 -41.69 16.57 -5.82
N ARG A 676 -42.46 17.22 -6.72
CA ARG A 676 -42.40 18.69 -6.87
C ARG A 676 -42.86 19.43 -5.62
N ARG A 677 -43.94 18.97 -4.98
CA ARG A 677 -44.39 19.53 -3.70
C ARG A 677 -43.35 19.37 -2.60
N PHE A 678 -42.61 18.26 -2.58
CA PHE A 678 -41.52 18.06 -1.63
C PHE A 678 -40.35 19.02 -1.90
N VAL A 679 -39.98 19.22 -3.16
CA VAL A 679 -39.01 20.27 -3.55
C VAL A 679 -39.46 21.66 -3.08
N ASP A 680 -40.75 21.99 -3.26
CA ASP A 680 -41.29 23.26 -2.76
C ASP A 680 -41.23 23.36 -1.23
N TYR A 681 -41.52 22.26 -0.51
CA TYR A 681 -41.37 22.19 0.95
C TYR A 681 -39.92 22.43 1.40
N LEU A 682 -38.94 21.82 0.74
CA LEU A 682 -37.52 22.04 1.05
C LEU A 682 -37.11 23.49 0.80
N ALA A 683 -37.51 24.06 -0.35
CA ALA A 683 -37.22 25.44 -0.70
C ALA A 683 -37.87 26.44 0.29
N ASP A 684 -39.12 26.18 0.70
CA ASP A 684 -39.86 27.00 1.65
C ASP A 684 -39.28 26.95 3.08
N THR A 685 -38.54 25.90 3.43
CA THR A 685 -37.93 25.70 4.76
C THR A 685 -36.45 26.14 4.80
N GLY A 686 -35.95 26.69 3.69
CA GLY A 686 -34.57 27.17 3.58
C GLY A 686 -33.52 26.07 3.36
N VAL A 687 -33.93 24.81 3.21
CA VAL A 687 -33.04 23.67 2.93
C VAL A 687 -32.41 23.81 1.54
N ARG A 688 -31.16 23.37 1.38
CA ARG A 688 -30.41 23.44 0.11
C ARG A 688 -30.32 22.09 -0.59
N TYR A 689 -30.17 21.00 0.16
CA TYR A 689 -29.88 19.68 -0.40
C TYR A 689 -31.04 18.71 -0.23
N TRP A 690 -31.38 18.00 -1.30
CA TRP A 690 -32.18 16.78 -1.23
C TRP A 690 -31.29 15.59 -1.54
N GLN A 691 -30.98 14.78 -0.52
CA GLN A 691 -30.29 13.51 -0.74
C GLN A 691 -31.32 12.40 -1.05
N VAL A 692 -31.09 11.71 -2.16
CA VAL A 692 -31.89 10.57 -2.61
C VAL A 692 -31.03 9.32 -2.65
N LEU A 693 -31.60 8.20 -2.21
CA LEU A 693 -31.03 6.88 -2.44
C LEU A 693 -31.07 6.54 -3.95
N PRO A 694 -30.42 5.45 -4.40
CA PRO A 694 -30.23 5.20 -5.82
C PRO A 694 -31.58 5.14 -6.57
N VAL A 695 -31.71 5.86 -7.69
CA VAL A 695 -32.92 5.82 -8.54
C VAL A 695 -32.90 4.69 -9.57
N SER A 696 -32.00 3.73 -9.40
CA SER A 696 -31.85 2.53 -10.23
C SER A 696 -32.97 1.52 -9.96
N PRO A 697 -33.29 0.62 -10.92
CA PRO A 697 -34.26 -0.46 -10.70
C PRO A 697 -33.96 -1.23 -9.42
N CYS A 698 -34.99 -1.57 -8.65
CA CYS A 698 -34.80 -2.38 -7.44
C CYS A 698 -34.73 -3.88 -7.75
N ASP A 699 -34.27 -4.65 -6.77
CA ASP A 699 -34.50 -6.09 -6.72
C ASP A 699 -35.98 -6.44 -6.43
N GLN A 700 -36.25 -7.73 -6.25
CA GLN A 700 -37.59 -8.24 -5.92
C GLN A 700 -38.07 -7.84 -4.51
N TYR A 701 -37.18 -7.39 -3.62
CA TYR A 701 -37.48 -6.96 -2.27
C TYR A 701 -37.65 -5.44 -2.14
N GLY A 702 -37.39 -4.69 -3.23
CA GLY A 702 -37.53 -3.24 -3.26
C GLY A 702 -36.25 -2.48 -2.95
N SER A 703 -35.11 -3.16 -2.78
CA SER A 703 -33.82 -2.53 -2.53
C SER A 703 -33.27 -1.88 -3.80
N SER A 704 -32.99 -0.57 -3.73
CA SER A 704 -32.33 0.17 -4.82
C SER A 704 -30.81 -0.03 -4.87
N TYR A 705 -30.24 -0.72 -3.88
CA TYR A 705 -28.82 -1.09 -3.83
C TYR A 705 -28.51 -2.41 -4.55
N ALA A 706 -29.53 -3.22 -4.84
CA ALA A 706 -29.41 -4.53 -5.51
C ALA A 706 -30.09 -4.54 -6.89
N GLY A 707 -29.83 -3.51 -7.70
CA GLY A 707 -30.56 -3.29 -8.93
C GLY A 707 -30.16 -4.15 -10.13
N LEU A 708 -31.10 -4.32 -11.08
CA LEU A 708 -30.86 -4.99 -12.37
C LEU A 708 -29.93 -4.21 -13.31
N SER A 709 -29.58 -2.96 -12.97
CA SER A 709 -28.59 -2.17 -13.68
C SER A 709 -28.06 -1.02 -12.82
N ALA A 710 -26.78 -0.68 -12.97
CA ALA A 710 -26.14 0.49 -12.40
C ALA A 710 -26.41 1.79 -13.17
N PHE A 711 -26.98 1.72 -14.38
CA PHE A 711 -27.22 2.87 -15.27
C PHE A 711 -28.70 3.14 -15.53
N ALA A 712 -29.51 2.08 -15.62
CA ALA A 712 -30.93 2.26 -15.91
C ALA A 712 -31.64 2.98 -14.76
N GLY A 713 -32.72 3.70 -15.08
CA GLY A 713 -33.62 4.28 -14.09
C GLY A 713 -34.75 3.35 -13.69
N ASN A 714 -35.24 3.50 -12.46
CA ASN A 714 -36.38 2.76 -11.96
C ASN A 714 -37.68 3.29 -12.56
N THR A 715 -38.21 2.56 -13.54
CA THR A 715 -39.45 2.95 -14.21
C THR A 715 -40.69 2.86 -13.30
N ALA A 716 -40.61 2.23 -12.13
CA ALA A 716 -41.69 2.26 -11.14
C ALA A 716 -41.88 3.65 -10.51
N LEU A 717 -40.86 4.52 -10.57
CA LEU A 717 -40.93 5.89 -10.06
C LEU A 717 -41.68 6.85 -11.01
N VAL A 718 -41.98 6.44 -12.24
CA VAL A 718 -42.73 7.24 -13.23
C VAL A 718 -44.16 7.49 -12.77
N GLU A 719 -44.64 8.73 -12.94
CA GLU A 719 -45.99 9.10 -12.50
C GLU A 719 -47.08 8.33 -13.27
N GLY A 720 -48.13 7.90 -12.55
CA GLY A 720 -49.27 7.16 -13.12
C GLY A 720 -49.07 5.64 -13.22
N GLY A 721 -47.89 5.13 -12.84
CA GLY A 721 -47.59 3.71 -12.73
C GLY A 721 -47.55 2.96 -14.07
N GLU A 722 -47.49 1.63 -14.02
CA GLU A 722 -47.24 0.76 -15.18
C GLU A 722 -48.26 0.95 -16.33
N LYS A 723 -49.53 1.22 -16.00
CA LYS A 723 -50.58 1.44 -17.02
C LYS A 723 -50.33 2.72 -17.82
N GLU A 724 -49.99 3.82 -17.17
CA GLU A 724 -49.72 5.08 -17.86
C GLU A 724 -48.37 5.03 -18.57
N LEU A 725 -47.34 4.42 -17.95
CA LEU A 725 -46.04 4.19 -18.59
C LEU A 725 -46.19 3.45 -19.92
N LYS A 726 -47.01 2.39 -19.96
CA LYS A 726 -47.29 1.64 -21.20
C LYS A 726 -47.92 2.54 -22.27
N LYS A 727 -48.94 3.32 -21.90
CA LYS A 727 -49.65 4.23 -22.80
C LYS A 727 -48.74 5.34 -23.34
N GLN A 728 -47.86 5.89 -22.50
CA GLN A 728 -46.85 6.85 -22.92
C GLN A 728 -45.85 6.23 -23.90
N ALA A 729 -45.37 5.00 -23.63
CA ALA A 729 -44.45 4.30 -24.50
C ALA A 729 -45.05 3.99 -25.89
N GLU A 730 -46.33 3.62 -25.96
CA GLU A 730 -47.02 3.36 -27.23
C GLU A 730 -47.13 4.62 -28.11
N ARG A 731 -47.16 5.82 -27.51
CA ARG A 731 -47.23 7.10 -28.23
C ARG A 731 -45.89 7.58 -28.80
N ILE A 732 -44.76 7.07 -28.29
CA ILE A 732 -43.43 7.48 -28.75
C ILE A 732 -43.14 6.79 -30.08
N SER A 733 -43.01 7.56 -31.15
CA SER A 733 -42.54 7.07 -32.45
C SER A 733 -41.04 6.78 -32.41
N CYS A 734 -40.59 5.73 -33.12
CA CYS A 734 -39.14 5.50 -33.30
C CYS A 734 -38.45 6.58 -34.15
N LEU A 735 -39.24 7.41 -34.84
CA LEU A 735 -38.76 8.56 -35.61
C LEU A 735 -38.70 9.85 -34.77
N ASP A 736 -39.16 9.82 -33.52
CA ASP A 736 -39.08 10.98 -32.62
C ASP A 736 -37.61 11.39 -32.41
N PRO A 737 -37.21 12.64 -32.74
CA PRO A 737 -35.81 13.06 -32.64
C PRO A 737 -35.25 12.95 -31.23
N GLY A 738 -36.05 13.32 -30.21
CA GLY A 738 -35.61 13.27 -28.81
C GLY A 738 -35.36 11.84 -28.34
N PHE A 739 -36.21 10.90 -28.76
CA PHE A 739 -36.01 9.47 -28.49
C PHE A 739 -34.76 8.93 -29.20
N ARG A 740 -34.55 9.27 -30.48
CA ARG A 740 -33.37 8.83 -31.24
C ARG A 740 -32.07 9.37 -30.65
N ASP A 741 -32.06 10.64 -30.26
CA ASP A 741 -30.90 11.28 -29.61
C ASP A 741 -30.60 10.66 -28.25
N PHE A 742 -31.64 10.33 -27.47
CA PHE A 742 -31.48 9.57 -26.23
C PHE A 742 -30.87 8.20 -26.49
N CYS A 743 -31.42 7.42 -27.43
CA CYS A 743 -30.89 6.10 -27.74
C CYS A 743 -29.43 6.14 -28.21
N LYS A 744 -29.05 7.14 -29.02
CA LYS A 744 -27.67 7.30 -29.48
C LYS A 744 -26.73 7.72 -28.34
N ARG A 745 -27.15 8.66 -27.49
CA ARG A 745 -26.32 9.16 -26.38
C ARG A 745 -26.09 8.10 -25.30
N GLU A 746 -27.10 7.29 -25.01
CA GLU A 746 -27.07 6.29 -23.94
C GLU A 746 -26.78 4.86 -24.44
N GLU A 747 -26.42 4.70 -25.72
CA GLU A 747 -26.30 3.40 -26.42
C GLU A 747 -25.49 2.36 -25.65
N VAL A 748 -24.36 2.78 -25.06
CA VAL A 748 -23.39 1.94 -24.36
C VAL A 748 -24.02 1.09 -23.26
N TRP A 749 -24.94 1.66 -22.46
CA TRP A 749 -25.61 0.92 -21.39
C TRP A 749 -27.07 0.58 -21.74
N LEU A 750 -27.72 1.39 -22.58
CA LEU A 750 -29.15 1.24 -22.88
C LEU A 750 -29.42 -0.01 -23.73
N THR A 751 -28.57 -0.29 -24.70
CA THR A 751 -28.69 -1.48 -25.55
C THR A 751 -28.56 -2.78 -24.75
N PRO A 752 -27.49 -3.00 -23.96
CA PRO A 752 -27.39 -4.20 -23.14
C PRO A 752 -28.51 -4.29 -22.10
N TYR A 753 -28.90 -3.18 -21.45
CA TYR A 753 -30.04 -3.20 -20.51
C TYR A 753 -31.36 -3.61 -21.17
N ALA A 754 -31.68 -3.04 -22.34
CA ALA A 754 -32.93 -3.34 -23.03
C ALA A 754 -32.98 -4.78 -23.53
N LEU A 755 -31.84 -5.32 -24.00
CA LEU A 755 -31.69 -6.72 -24.36
C LEU A 755 -31.84 -7.63 -23.14
N PHE A 756 -31.10 -7.34 -22.06
CA PHE A 756 -31.17 -8.09 -20.81
C PHE A 756 -32.61 -8.19 -20.30
N ARG A 757 -33.34 -7.07 -20.24
CA ARG A 757 -34.75 -7.07 -19.80
C ARG A 757 -35.68 -7.82 -20.77
N ALA A 758 -35.49 -7.67 -22.09
CA ALA A 758 -36.29 -8.39 -23.08
C ALA A 758 -36.10 -9.91 -22.97
N ILE A 759 -34.85 -10.37 -22.82
CA ILE A 759 -34.53 -11.79 -22.65
C ILE A 759 -35.04 -12.29 -21.30
N LYS A 760 -34.78 -11.55 -20.21
CA LYS A 760 -35.25 -11.88 -18.86
C LYS A 760 -36.77 -12.06 -18.83
N HIS A 761 -37.51 -11.16 -19.46
CA HIS A 761 -38.96 -11.26 -19.58
C HIS A 761 -39.40 -12.54 -20.31
N LEU A 762 -38.75 -12.85 -21.45
CA LEU A 762 -39.03 -14.04 -22.24
C LEU A 762 -38.68 -15.33 -21.45
N CYS A 763 -37.64 -15.28 -20.63
CA CYS A 763 -37.20 -16.34 -19.73
C CYS A 763 -37.90 -16.35 -18.36
N ARG A 764 -39.05 -15.67 -18.20
CA ARG A 764 -39.88 -15.65 -16.98
C ARG A 764 -39.12 -15.18 -15.73
N GLU A 765 -38.35 -14.10 -15.89
CA GLU A 765 -37.56 -13.46 -14.83
C GLU A 765 -36.44 -14.32 -14.22
N LEU A 766 -36.12 -15.48 -14.81
CA LEU A 766 -34.98 -16.30 -14.39
C LEU A 766 -33.66 -15.51 -14.48
N PRO A 767 -32.67 -15.81 -13.61
CA PRO A 767 -31.35 -15.21 -13.70
C PRO A 767 -30.62 -15.64 -14.97
N TRP A 768 -29.72 -14.80 -15.47
CA TRP A 768 -29.14 -14.97 -16.81
C TRP A 768 -28.31 -16.25 -16.98
N GLN A 769 -27.72 -16.78 -15.91
CA GLN A 769 -27.02 -18.06 -15.89
C GLN A 769 -27.95 -19.24 -16.26
N LYS A 770 -29.26 -19.11 -16.01
CA LYS A 770 -30.27 -20.13 -16.32
C LYS A 770 -30.92 -19.96 -17.70
N TRP A 771 -30.53 -18.95 -18.48
CA TRP A 771 -31.07 -18.74 -19.82
C TRP A 771 -30.57 -19.80 -20.81
N PRO A 772 -31.25 -19.98 -21.97
CA PRO A 772 -30.70 -20.77 -23.07
C PRO A 772 -29.31 -20.27 -23.51
N LYS A 773 -28.41 -21.19 -23.87
CA LYS A 773 -26.99 -20.89 -24.21
C LYS A 773 -26.82 -19.72 -25.18
N LYS A 774 -27.70 -19.61 -26.19
CA LYS A 774 -27.67 -18.53 -27.20
C LYS A 774 -27.88 -17.11 -26.65
N TRP A 775 -28.37 -16.96 -25.43
CA TRP A 775 -28.63 -15.67 -24.78
C TRP A 775 -27.81 -15.47 -23.51
N ARG A 776 -27.04 -16.47 -23.08
CA ARG A 776 -26.19 -16.36 -21.87
C ARG A 776 -25.02 -15.39 -22.07
N THR A 777 -24.52 -15.28 -23.30
CA THR A 777 -23.45 -14.35 -23.66
C THR A 777 -24.06 -13.14 -24.33
N TYR A 778 -23.64 -11.94 -23.90
CA TYR A 778 -24.03 -10.71 -24.55
C TYR A 778 -23.42 -10.63 -25.95
N ASP A 779 -24.26 -10.30 -26.92
CA ASP A 779 -23.88 -9.96 -28.28
C ASP A 779 -24.81 -8.83 -28.74
N PRO A 780 -24.28 -7.67 -29.17
CA PRO A 780 -25.10 -6.56 -29.66
C PRO A 780 -26.02 -6.98 -30.81
N GLU A 781 -25.66 -7.98 -31.62
CA GLU A 781 -26.49 -8.48 -32.73
C GLU A 781 -27.81 -9.12 -32.27
N LEU A 782 -27.94 -9.45 -30.98
CA LEU A 782 -29.20 -9.92 -30.40
C LEU A 782 -30.33 -8.89 -30.55
N GLU A 783 -30.03 -7.60 -30.75
CA GLU A 783 -31.07 -6.60 -30.99
C GLU A 783 -31.84 -6.81 -32.30
N HIS A 784 -31.23 -7.54 -33.24
CA HIS A 784 -31.83 -7.93 -34.51
C HIS A 784 -32.67 -9.21 -34.40
N ASP A 785 -32.63 -9.96 -33.28
CA ASP A 785 -33.48 -11.14 -33.07
C ASP A 785 -34.97 -10.72 -33.15
N PRO A 786 -35.75 -11.26 -34.12
CA PRO A 786 -37.17 -10.91 -34.28
C PRO A 786 -38.00 -11.15 -33.02
N LYS A 787 -37.58 -12.05 -32.13
CA LYS A 787 -38.25 -12.34 -30.85
C LYS A 787 -37.99 -11.26 -29.79
N LEU A 788 -36.88 -10.54 -29.87
CA LEU A 788 -36.47 -9.55 -28.87
C LEU A 788 -36.79 -8.11 -29.31
N LYS A 789 -36.75 -7.83 -30.61
CA LYS A 789 -36.85 -6.48 -31.19
C LYS A 789 -37.98 -5.61 -30.61
N ALA A 790 -39.18 -6.17 -30.48
CA ALA A 790 -40.35 -5.44 -29.97
C ALA A 790 -40.21 -5.08 -28.48
N GLU A 791 -39.74 -6.03 -27.66
CA GLU A 791 -39.54 -5.80 -26.22
C GLU A 791 -38.32 -4.89 -25.95
N VAL A 792 -37.24 -5.02 -26.73
CA VAL A 792 -36.10 -4.09 -26.68
C VAL A 792 -36.55 -2.65 -26.94
N ALA A 793 -37.32 -2.42 -28.00
CA ALA A 793 -37.86 -1.09 -28.31
C ALA A 793 -38.75 -0.54 -27.18
N LYS A 794 -39.55 -1.41 -26.54
CA LYS A 794 -40.39 -1.05 -25.39
C LYS A 794 -39.55 -0.65 -24.18
N HIS A 795 -38.51 -1.39 -23.82
CA HIS A 795 -37.62 -1.04 -22.71
C HIS A 795 -36.84 0.26 -22.97
N ARG A 796 -36.36 0.48 -24.21
CA ARG A 796 -35.73 1.76 -24.61
C ARG A 796 -36.68 2.95 -24.39
N LYS A 797 -37.94 2.83 -24.82
CA LYS A 797 -38.95 3.89 -24.63
C LYS A 797 -39.27 4.15 -23.16
N ARG A 798 -39.33 3.11 -22.32
CA ARG A 798 -39.56 3.26 -20.88
C ARG A 798 -38.42 4.04 -20.21
N GLN A 799 -37.18 3.71 -20.53
CA GLN A 799 -36.01 4.44 -20.04
C GLN A 799 -35.97 5.88 -20.54
N TYR A 800 -36.40 6.14 -21.78
CA TYR A 800 -36.56 7.51 -22.28
C TYR A 800 -37.59 8.32 -21.48
N ILE A 801 -38.74 7.72 -21.13
CA ILE A 801 -39.77 8.37 -20.29
C ILE A 801 -39.20 8.69 -18.91
N PHE A 802 -38.56 7.72 -18.26
CA PHE A 802 -37.90 7.93 -16.97
C PHE A 802 -36.87 9.08 -17.05
N SER A 803 -35.97 9.04 -18.04
CA SER A 803 -34.93 10.06 -18.21
C SER A 803 -35.52 11.46 -18.36
N ARG A 804 -36.64 11.59 -19.09
CA ARG A 804 -37.36 12.85 -19.25
C ARG A 804 -37.99 13.32 -17.94
N GLU A 805 -38.68 12.44 -17.21
CA GLU A 805 -39.34 12.79 -15.94
C GLU A 805 -38.33 13.13 -14.85
N TRP A 806 -37.28 12.32 -14.68
CA TRP A 806 -36.16 12.60 -13.79
C TRP A 806 -35.52 13.94 -14.12
N GLY A 807 -35.15 14.16 -15.39
CA GLY A 807 -34.56 15.42 -15.83
C GLY A 807 -35.48 16.63 -15.62
N ASN A 808 -36.80 16.45 -15.71
CA ASN A 808 -37.78 17.51 -15.42
C ASN A 808 -37.89 17.82 -13.91
N LEU A 809 -37.75 16.83 -13.04
CA LEU A 809 -37.71 17.02 -11.60
C LEU A 809 -36.37 17.65 -11.17
N HIS A 810 -35.25 17.13 -11.67
CA HIS A 810 -33.91 17.65 -11.41
C HIS A 810 -33.77 19.13 -11.81
N ARG A 811 -34.23 19.52 -13.00
CA ARG A 811 -34.27 20.93 -13.42
C ARG A 811 -35.19 21.78 -12.55
N TYR A 812 -36.31 21.21 -12.07
CA TYR A 812 -37.22 21.93 -11.20
C TYR A 812 -36.61 22.19 -9.82
N ALA A 813 -35.98 21.18 -9.22
CA ALA A 813 -35.24 21.31 -7.97
C ALA A 813 -34.17 22.40 -8.07
N ASN A 814 -33.34 22.34 -9.12
CA ASN A 814 -32.33 23.35 -9.37
C ASN A 814 -32.91 24.76 -9.59
N SER A 815 -34.06 24.89 -10.27
CA SER A 815 -34.74 26.19 -10.43
C SER A 815 -35.28 26.78 -9.13
N LYS A 816 -35.41 25.95 -8.08
CA LYS A 816 -35.81 26.32 -6.72
C LYS A 816 -34.62 26.49 -5.76
N GLY A 817 -33.40 26.34 -6.25
CA GLY A 817 -32.18 26.38 -5.42
C GLY A 817 -31.90 25.08 -4.66
N ILE A 818 -32.59 23.99 -4.98
CA ILE A 818 -32.38 22.67 -4.38
C ILE A 818 -31.42 21.85 -5.25
N SER A 819 -30.27 21.48 -4.68
CA SER A 819 -29.33 20.53 -5.30
C SER A 819 -29.65 19.10 -4.87
N ILE A 820 -29.58 18.16 -5.82
CA ILE A 820 -29.83 16.74 -5.58
C ILE A 820 -28.50 16.01 -5.36
N ILE A 821 -28.36 15.37 -4.20
CA ILE A 821 -27.29 14.42 -3.90
C ILE A 821 -27.83 13.02 -4.17
N GLY A 822 -27.20 12.27 -5.06
CA GLY A 822 -27.60 10.88 -5.34
C GLY A 822 -26.63 9.86 -4.80
N ASP A 823 -27.12 8.86 -4.10
CA ASP A 823 -26.32 7.72 -3.67
C ASP A 823 -26.01 6.80 -4.86
N MET A 824 -24.77 6.33 -4.92
CA MET A 824 -24.29 5.38 -5.92
C MET A 824 -23.67 4.18 -5.21
N PRO A 825 -24.33 3.00 -5.21
CA PRO A 825 -23.81 1.79 -4.58
C PRO A 825 -22.44 1.42 -5.13
N MET A 826 -21.53 0.92 -4.29
CA MET A 826 -20.24 0.48 -4.82
C MET A 826 -20.43 -0.71 -5.78
N TYR A 827 -21.11 -1.76 -5.33
CA TYR A 827 -21.28 -3.01 -6.06
C TYR A 827 -22.51 -3.01 -6.97
N VAL A 828 -22.60 -4.02 -7.82
CA VAL A 828 -23.76 -4.30 -8.69
C VAL A 828 -24.21 -5.74 -8.46
N SER A 829 -25.48 -6.03 -8.69
CA SER A 829 -26.01 -7.39 -8.50
C SER A 829 -25.48 -8.36 -9.57
N LEU A 830 -25.28 -9.62 -9.17
CA LEU A 830 -24.86 -10.70 -10.08
C LEU A 830 -25.82 -10.88 -11.26
N ASP A 831 -27.13 -10.80 -10.99
CA ASP A 831 -28.18 -10.88 -12.01
C ASP A 831 -28.54 -9.47 -12.54
N SER A 832 -27.57 -8.83 -13.20
CA SER A 832 -27.74 -7.50 -13.78
C SER A 832 -27.30 -7.44 -15.24
N SER A 833 -27.77 -6.42 -15.96
CA SER A 833 -27.31 -6.17 -17.33
C SER A 833 -25.81 -5.85 -17.38
N ASP A 834 -25.26 -5.28 -16.32
CA ASP A 834 -23.85 -4.89 -16.24
C ASP A 834 -22.94 -6.11 -16.21
N VAL A 835 -23.22 -7.06 -15.31
CA VAL A 835 -22.44 -8.30 -15.19
C VAL A 835 -22.63 -9.18 -16.42
N TRP A 836 -23.85 -9.27 -16.97
CA TRP A 836 -24.12 -10.06 -18.17
C TRP A 836 -23.42 -9.52 -19.42
N SER A 837 -23.32 -8.19 -19.58
CA SER A 837 -22.69 -7.58 -20.76
C SER A 837 -21.19 -7.38 -20.65
N HIS A 838 -20.66 -7.36 -19.42
CA HIS A 838 -19.24 -7.18 -19.14
C HIS A 838 -18.71 -8.17 -18.09
N PRO A 839 -18.86 -9.49 -18.28
CA PRO A 839 -18.44 -10.48 -17.30
C PRO A 839 -16.94 -10.40 -16.97
N GLU A 840 -16.11 -9.89 -17.90
CA GLU A 840 -14.67 -9.73 -17.72
C GLU A 840 -14.26 -8.74 -16.61
N TYR A 841 -15.15 -7.84 -16.20
CA TYR A 841 -14.88 -6.87 -15.13
C TYR A 841 -15.23 -7.37 -13.73
N PHE A 842 -15.73 -8.58 -13.62
CA PHE A 842 -16.18 -9.19 -12.37
C PHE A 842 -15.46 -10.51 -12.12
N MET A 843 -15.34 -10.89 -10.85
CA MET A 843 -14.75 -12.16 -10.43
C MET A 843 -15.79 -13.27 -10.54
N LEU A 844 -15.90 -13.87 -11.73
CA LEU A 844 -16.86 -14.91 -12.06
C LEU A 844 -16.19 -16.25 -12.38
N ASP A 845 -16.92 -17.35 -12.21
CA ASP A 845 -16.55 -18.66 -12.72
C ASP A 845 -16.89 -18.81 -14.22
N GLU A 846 -16.58 -19.97 -14.81
CA GLU A 846 -16.82 -20.25 -16.23
C GLU A 846 -18.31 -20.26 -16.62
N ASP A 847 -19.21 -20.48 -15.66
CA ASP A 847 -20.66 -20.53 -15.84
C ASP A 847 -21.36 -19.18 -15.57
N GLY A 848 -20.61 -18.17 -15.12
CA GLY A 848 -21.08 -16.83 -14.82
C GLY A 848 -21.64 -16.62 -13.42
N TYR A 849 -21.35 -17.53 -12.47
CA TYR A 849 -21.60 -17.32 -11.04
C TYR A 849 -20.43 -16.58 -10.40
N ALA A 850 -20.67 -15.92 -9.27
CA ALA A 850 -19.64 -15.15 -8.59
C ALA A 850 -18.64 -16.09 -7.89
N ALA A 851 -17.40 -16.14 -8.39
CA ALA A 851 -16.31 -16.87 -7.73
C ALA A 851 -15.88 -16.17 -6.43
N GLU A 852 -15.98 -14.84 -6.40
CA GLU A 852 -15.70 -13.99 -5.25
C GLU A 852 -16.83 -12.98 -5.03
N ILE A 853 -17.33 -12.92 -3.80
CA ILE A 853 -18.43 -12.03 -3.40
C ILE A 853 -17.98 -11.01 -2.36
N SER A 854 -18.60 -9.83 -2.40
CA SER A 854 -18.36 -8.73 -1.48
C SER A 854 -18.97 -9.00 -0.10
N GLY A 855 -18.30 -8.51 0.94
CA GLY A 855 -18.84 -8.53 2.29
C GLY A 855 -18.07 -7.60 3.24
N CYS A 856 -18.24 -7.84 4.53
CA CYS A 856 -17.52 -7.17 5.61
C CYS A 856 -17.03 -8.23 6.61
N PRO A 857 -15.79 -8.14 7.13
CA PRO A 857 -15.35 -9.04 8.19
C PRO A 857 -16.17 -8.83 9.47
N PRO A 858 -16.09 -9.77 10.43
CA PRO A 858 -16.58 -9.56 11.78
C PRO A 858 -16.06 -8.26 12.42
N ASP A 859 -16.95 -7.52 13.07
CA ASP A 859 -16.64 -6.32 13.83
C ASP A 859 -17.50 -6.23 15.12
N GLN A 860 -17.45 -5.08 15.80
CA GLN A 860 -18.21 -4.86 17.04
C GLN A 860 -19.73 -4.79 16.82
N PHE A 861 -20.18 -4.47 15.61
CA PHE A 861 -21.59 -4.34 15.23
C PHE A 861 -22.16 -5.64 14.65
N SER A 862 -21.31 -6.46 14.02
CA SER A 862 -21.65 -7.75 13.43
C SER A 862 -20.58 -8.80 13.77
N GLN A 863 -20.85 -9.62 14.80
CA GLN A 863 -19.90 -10.62 15.28
C GLN A 863 -19.61 -11.74 14.27
N GLU A 864 -20.51 -11.99 13.32
CA GLU A 864 -20.32 -12.99 12.26
C GLU A 864 -19.80 -12.37 10.94
N GLY A 865 -19.72 -11.04 10.86
CA GLY A 865 -19.51 -10.32 9.62
C GLY A 865 -20.75 -10.34 8.72
N GLN A 866 -20.60 -9.81 7.50
CA GLN A 866 -21.71 -9.72 6.54
C GLN A 866 -21.31 -10.27 5.17
N VAL A 867 -22.24 -10.99 4.55
CA VAL A 867 -22.15 -11.45 3.16
C VAL A 867 -23.19 -10.69 2.34
N TRP A 868 -22.75 -9.81 1.44
CA TRP A 868 -23.68 -9.02 0.62
C TRP A 868 -24.07 -9.73 -0.68
N GLY A 869 -23.27 -10.70 -1.13
CA GLY A 869 -23.58 -11.57 -2.27
C GLY A 869 -23.34 -10.95 -3.66
N ASN A 870 -22.93 -9.69 -3.74
CA ASN A 870 -22.57 -9.06 -5.01
C ASN A 870 -21.18 -9.52 -5.48
N PRO A 871 -20.94 -9.72 -6.79
CA PRO A 871 -19.61 -10.10 -7.29
C PRO A 871 -18.58 -9.00 -7.05
N CYS A 872 -17.38 -9.40 -6.64
CA CYS A 872 -16.24 -8.48 -6.59
C CYS A 872 -15.75 -8.08 -7.98
N TYR A 873 -15.07 -6.93 -8.08
CA TYR A 873 -14.51 -6.42 -9.33
C TYR A 873 -13.17 -7.06 -9.66
N ASN A 874 -12.95 -7.36 -10.94
CA ASN A 874 -11.62 -7.62 -11.48
C ASN A 874 -10.91 -6.27 -11.75
N TRP A 875 -10.32 -5.69 -10.69
CA TRP A 875 -9.66 -4.39 -10.77
C TRP A 875 -8.45 -4.36 -11.70
N GLN A 876 -7.77 -5.50 -11.88
CA GLN A 876 -6.67 -5.61 -12.84
C GLN A 876 -7.18 -5.43 -14.26
N LYS A 877 -8.22 -6.18 -14.65
CA LYS A 877 -8.82 -6.06 -15.97
C LYS A 877 -9.38 -4.66 -16.23
N LEU A 878 -10.03 -4.07 -15.23
CA LEU A 878 -10.50 -2.70 -15.30
C LEU A 878 -9.34 -1.72 -15.52
N LYS A 879 -8.22 -1.89 -14.81
CA LYS A 879 -7.04 -1.02 -14.97
C LYS A 879 -6.41 -1.14 -16.35
N GLU A 880 -6.33 -2.35 -16.91
CA GLU A 880 -5.86 -2.59 -18.28
C GLU A 880 -6.70 -1.83 -19.32
N ASP A 881 -8.01 -1.77 -19.14
CA ASP A 881 -8.92 -1.00 -20.00
C ASP A 881 -9.10 0.46 -19.55
N ASN A 882 -8.15 1.00 -18.77
CA ASN A 882 -8.18 2.38 -18.26
C ASN A 882 -9.49 2.75 -17.52
N TYR A 883 -10.09 1.77 -16.86
CA TYR A 883 -11.31 1.85 -16.06
C TYR A 883 -12.56 2.27 -16.86
N ALA A 884 -12.65 1.97 -18.16
CA ALA A 884 -13.69 2.49 -19.04
C ALA A 884 -15.12 2.35 -18.49
N TRP A 885 -15.49 1.18 -17.97
CA TRP A 885 -16.82 0.94 -17.39
C TRP A 885 -17.11 1.85 -16.18
N TRP A 886 -16.17 1.93 -15.23
CA TRP A 886 -16.29 2.79 -14.04
C TRP A 886 -16.30 4.29 -14.40
N LEU A 887 -15.48 4.70 -15.37
CA LEU A 887 -15.49 6.08 -15.87
C LEU A 887 -16.84 6.45 -16.49
N ASN A 888 -17.45 5.53 -17.25
CA ASN A 888 -18.79 5.73 -17.82
C ASN A 888 -19.86 5.77 -16.72
N ARG A 889 -19.76 4.90 -15.71
CA ARG A 889 -20.68 4.87 -14.55
C ARG A 889 -20.66 6.18 -13.77
N LEU A 890 -19.46 6.65 -13.39
CA LEU A 890 -19.29 7.93 -12.69
C LEU A 890 -19.79 9.10 -13.53
N HIS A 891 -19.54 9.09 -14.84
CA HIS A 891 -19.98 10.16 -15.73
C HIS A 891 -21.50 10.15 -15.95
N HIS A 892 -22.12 8.97 -15.94
CA HIS A 892 -23.56 8.84 -15.96
C HIS A 892 -24.17 9.38 -14.66
N ALA A 893 -23.64 8.99 -13.50
CA ALA A 893 -24.09 9.48 -12.20
C ALA A 893 -23.98 11.02 -12.08
N SER A 894 -22.88 11.62 -12.56
CA SER A 894 -22.70 13.08 -12.58
C SER A 894 -23.65 13.83 -13.54
N ARG A 895 -24.40 13.12 -14.38
CA ARG A 895 -25.48 13.68 -15.21
C ARG A 895 -26.86 13.49 -14.59
N LEU A 896 -27.00 12.51 -13.70
CA LEU A 896 -28.23 12.25 -12.97
C LEU A 896 -28.40 13.17 -11.75
N TYR A 897 -27.29 13.53 -11.10
CA TYR A 897 -27.26 14.24 -9.84
C TYR A 897 -26.31 15.43 -9.89
N ASP A 898 -26.54 16.43 -9.03
CA ASP A 898 -25.62 17.57 -8.85
C ASP A 898 -24.36 17.15 -8.07
N TYR A 899 -24.53 16.23 -7.11
CA TYR A 899 -23.48 15.56 -6.36
C TYR A 899 -23.76 14.06 -6.23
N VAL A 900 -22.71 13.25 -6.16
CA VAL A 900 -22.78 11.79 -6.05
C VAL A 900 -22.17 11.35 -4.73
N ARG A 901 -22.96 10.71 -3.86
CA ARG A 901 -22.42 10.02 -2.69
C ARG A 901 -21.95 8.63 -3.12
N LEU A 902 -20.65 8.40 -3.05
CA LEU A 902 -20.02 7.12 -3.31
C LEU A 902 -20.18 6.25 -2.06
N ASP A 903 -21.12 5.30 -2.16
CA ASP A 903 -21.38 4.31 -1.13
C ASP A 903 -20.14 3.43 -0.89
N HIS A 904 -19.92 3.04 0.36
CA HIS A 904 -18.81 2.16 0.78
C HIS A 904 -17.45 2.58 0.18
N PHE A 905 -17.08 3.86 0.34
CA PHE A 905 -15.87 4.43 -0.29
C PHE A 905 -14.57 3.72 0.10
N LEU A 906 -14.55 3.07 1.27
CA LEU A 906 -13.44 2.25 1.75
C LEU A 906 -13.01 1.21 0.70
N GLY A 907 -13.96 0.64 -0.05
CA GLY A 907 -13.71 -0.36 -1.08
C GLY A 907 -12.82 0.12 -2.24
N PHE A 908 -12.68 1.44 -2.45
CA PHE A 908 -11.71 2.00 -3.40
C PHE A 908 -10.27 1.94 -2.87
N SER A 909 -10.08 1.95 -1.55
CA SER A 909 -8.78 1.71 -0.91
C SER A 909 -8.53 0.21 -0.72
N SER A 910 -9.44 -0.47 -0.05
CA SER A 910 -9.40 -1.89 0.26
C SER A 910 -10.82 -2.44 0.34
N TYR A 911 -11.07 -3.61 -0.26
CA TYR A 911 -12.36 -4.29 -0.19
C TYR A 911 -12.21 -5.69 0.40
N TYR A 912 -13.25 -6.17 1.07
CA TYR A 912 -13.28 -7.52 1.62
C TYR A 912 -13.99 -8.46 0.65
N THR A 913 -13.30 -9.53 0.29
CA THR A 913 -13.77 -10.56 -0.64
C THR A 913 -13.93 -11.88 0.08
N ILE A 914 -14.97 -12.63 -0.26
CA ILE A 914 -15.30 -13.93 0.31
C ILE A 914 -15.44 -14.90 -0.86
N ALA A 915 -14.76 -16.04 -0.82
CA ALA A 915 -14.93 -17.06 -1.84
C ALA A 915 -16.35 -17.66 -1.81
N GLU A 916 -16.85 -18.11 -2.95
CA GLU A 916 -18.20 -18.68 -3.03
C GLU A 916 -18.42 -19.82 -2.01
N GLY A 917 -19.58 -19.82 -1.34
CA GLY A 917 -19.95 -20.82 -0.35
C GLY A 917 -19.23 -20.71 0.99
N LYS A 918 -18.39 -19.70 1.19
CA LYS A 918 -17.70 -19.42 2.45
C LYS A 918 -18.44 -18.40 3.32
N SER A 919 -18.16 -18.44 4.62
CA SER A 919 -18.67 -17.47 5.58
C SER A 919 -17.86 -16.17 5.57
N ALA A 920 -18.42 -15.09 6.13
CA ALA A 920 -17.70 -13.81 6.22
C ALA A 920 -16.45 -13.87 7.12
N THR A 921 -16.29 -14.87 7.99
CA THR A 921 -15.07 -15.06 8.79
C THR A 921 -13.91 -15.65 7.98
N GLU A 922 -14.21 -16.27 6.83
CA GLU A 922 -13.25 -16.89 5.92
C GLU A 922 -12.84 -15.98 4.75
N GLY A 923 -13.33 -14.73 4.72
CA GLY A 923 -12.96 -13.77 3.70
C GLY A 923 -11.57 -13.15 3.91
N GLN A 924 -11.14 -12.37 2.93
CA GLN A 924 -9.85 -11.68 2.95
C GLN A 924 -9.95 -10.28 2.38
N TRP A 925 -9.06 -9.40 2.83
CA TRP A 925 -8.99 -8.03 2.34
C TRP A 925 -8.06 -7.92 1.12
N LYS A 926 -8.56 -7.38 0.01
CA LYS A 926 -7.79 -7.03 -1.19
C LYS A 926 -7.70 -5.51 -1.37
N TYR A 927 -6.70 -5.03 -2.10
CA TYR A 927 -6.55 -3.61 -2.41
C TYR A 927 -7.43 -3.19 -3.58
N GLY A 928 -8.10 -2.05 -3.44
CA GLY A 928 -8.88 -1.41 -4.50
C GLY A 928 -8.02 -0.60 -5.48
N PRO A 929 -8.64 0.15 -6.41
CA PRO A 929 -7.94 0.95 -7.42
C PRO A 929 -7.20 2.18 -6.87
N GLY A 930 -7.47 2.59 -5.63
CA GLY A 930 -6.96 3.81 -5.03
C GLY A 930 -7.36 5.06 -5.81
N ALA A 931 -6.52 6.09 -5.78
CA ALA A 931 -6.80 7.37 -6.44
C ALA A 931 -6.68 7.32 -7.98
N ASP A 932 -6.08 6.27 -8.58
CA ASP A 932 -5.83 6.20 -10.03
C ASP A 932 -7.13 6.29 -10.84
N LEU A 933 -8.21 5.65 -10.36
CA LEU A 933 -9.54 5.74 -10.96
C LEU A 933 -10.03 7.19 -11.05
N PHE A 934 -9.98 7.93 -9.94
CA PHE A 934 -10.49 9.30 -9.86
C PHE A 934 -9.60 10.30 -10.60
N ILE A 935 -8.28 10.09 -10.62
CA ILE A 935 -7.35 10.89 -11.42
C ILE A 935 -7.68 10.76 -12.91
N ARG A 936 -7.94 9.54 -13.38
CA ARG A 936 -8.31 9.29 -14.78
C ARG A 936 -9.67 9.86 -15.13
N TYR A 937 -10.63 9.78 -14.21
CA TYR A 937 -11.92 10.44 -14.37
C TYR A 937 -11.72 11.96 -14.53
N CYS A 938 -11.00 12.59 -13.62
CA CYS A 938 -10.78 14.03 -13.64
C CYS A 938 -10.06 14.48 -14.91
N LYS A 939 -9.06 13.72 -15.38
CA LYS A 939 -8.37 13.99 -16.63
C LYS A 939 -9.30 13.96 -17.85
N LYS A 940 -10.35 13.12 -17.83
CA LYS A 940 -11.27 12.95 -18.96
C LYS A 940 -12.49 13.88 -18.91
N TYR A 941 -13.06 14.10 -17.73
CA TYR A 941 -14.35 14.78 -17.56
C TYR A 941 -14.30 16.02 -16.65
N GLY A 942 -13.16 16.30 -16.02
CA GLY A 942 -13.04 17.34 -15.00
C GLY A 942 -13.38 16.84 -13.59
N PRO A 943 -13.34 17.74 -12.58
CA PRO A 943 -13.54 17.39 -11.18
C PRO A 943 -14.89 16.69 -10.95
N LEU A 944 -14.89 15.68 -10.08
CA LEU A 944 -16.10 14.95 -9.70
C LEU A 944 -16.76 15.63 -8.49
N SER A 945 -18.05 15.92 -8.58
CA SER A 945 -18.88 16.32 -7.44
C SER A 945 -19.18 15.10 -6.56
N ALA A 946 -18.20 14.60 -5.80
CA ALA A 946 -18.36 13.39 -4.99
C ALA A 946 -18.26 13.63 -3.48
N ILE A 947 -19.08 12.88 -2.75
CA ILE A 947 -19.05 12.70 -1.31
C ILE A 947 -18.62 11.25 -1.07
N ALA A 948 -17.67 11.03 -0.17
CA ALA A 948 -17.20 9.71 0.19
C ALA A 948 -17.91 9.21 1.46
N GLU A 949 -18.62 8.08 1.37
CA GLU A 949 -19.02 7.37 2.58
C GLU A 949 -17.82 6.63 3.17
N ASP A 950 -17.15 7.27 4.12
CA ASP A 950 -15.97 6.75 4.79
C ASP A 950 -16.28 6.16 6.18
N LEU A 951 -17.35 5.38 6.28
CA LEU A 951 -17.76 4.72 7.53
C LEU A 951 -17.12 3.34 7.70
N GLY A 952 -16.96 2.90 8.95
CA GLY A 952 -16.36 1.61 9.32
C GLY A 952 -14.91 1.72 9.78
N ASN A 953 -14.09 0.71 9.50
CA ASN A 953 -12.69 0.67 9.92
C ASN A 953 -11.81 1.60 9.06
N ILE A 954 -11.70 2.87 9.46
CA ILE A 954 -10.91 3.89 8.75
C ILE A 954 -9.41 3.68 9.01
N THR A 955 -8.72 3.10 8.02
CA THR A 955 -7.26 2.90 8.04
C THR A 955 -6.50 4.15 7.57
N PRO A 956 -5.18 4.24 7.82
CA PRO A 956 -4.37 5.34 7.28
C PRO A 956 -4.41 5.47 5.76
N ALA A 957 -4.56 4.36 5.05
CA ALA A 957 -4.71 4.36 3.60
C ALA A 957 -6.03 5.02 3.14
N VAL A 958 -7.13 4.82 3.87
CA VAL A 958 -8.43 5.45 3.56
C VAL A 958 -8.35 6.96 3.78
N ARG A 959 -7.74 7.41 4.90
CA ARG A 959 -7.53 8.83 5.17
C ARG A 959 -6.65 9.49 4.11
N ALA A 960 -5.58 8.81 3.70
CA ALA A 960 -4.72 9.26 2.61
C ALA A 960 -5.47 9.33 1.27
N LEU A 961 -6.37 8.38 0.99
CA LEU A 961 -7.22 8.42 -0.22
C LEU A 961 -8.16 9.62 -0.20
N LEU A 962 -8.87 9.85 0.90
CA LEU A 962 -9.76 11.01 1.08
C LEU A 962 -9.02 12.33 0.92
N ALA A 963 -7.87 12.49 1.58
CA ALA A 963 -7.03 13.67 1.44
C ALA A 963 -6.58 13.89 -0.01
N ARG A 964 -6.18 12.82 -0.69
CA ARG A 964 -5.71 12.89 -2.08
C ARG A 964 -6.83 13.17 -3.09
N THR A 965 -8.04 12.67 -2.87
CA THR A 965 -9.19 12.98 -3.74
C THR A 965 -9.78 14.35 -3.41
N GLY A 966 -9.74 14.77 -2.15
CA GLY A 966 -10.44 15.96 -1.66
C GLY A 966 -11.97 15.78 -1.60
N PHE A 967 -12.47 14.54 -1.67
CA PHE A 967 -13.90 14.28 -1.47
C PHE A 967 -14.25 14.50 0.00
N ALA A 968 -15.40 15.12 0.24
CA ALA A 968 -15.92 15.28 1.58
C ALA A 968 -16.30 13.90 2.14
N GLY A 969 -15.74 13.56 3.30
CA GLY A 969 -16.17 12.38 4.07
C GLY A 969 -17.51 12.64 4.76
N ILE A 970 -18.02 11.64 5.47
CA ILE A 970 -19.22 11.77 6.30
C ILE A 970 -18.94 11.42 7.76
N ASP A 971 -19.65 12.10 8.64
CA ASP A 971 -19.60 11.96 10.09
C ASP A 971 -21.04 11.81 10.58
N VAL A 972 -21.34 10.72 11.30
CA VAL A 972 -22.69 10.41 11.76
C VAL A 972 -22.66 10.47 13.29
N ILE A 973 -23.50 11.31 13.89
CA ILE A 973 -23.48 11.53 15.34
C ILE A 973 -23.69 10.23 16.15
N GLN A 974 -24.44 9.27 15.60
CA GLN A 974 -24.67 7.95 16.22
C GLN A 974 -23.40 7.08 16.30
N PHE A 975 -22.35 7.42 15.54
CA PHE A 975 -21.04 6.74 15.53
C PHE A 975 -19.95 7.54 16.23
N SER A 976 -20.30 8.60 16.97
CA SER A 976 -19.35 9.38 17.76
C SER A 976 -18.73 8.53 18.87
N ASP A 977 -17.40 8.54 18.96
CA ASP A 977 -16.65 7.94 20.08
C ASP A 977 -16.80 8.74 21.39
N GLU A 978 -17.19 10.02 21.29
CA GLU A 978 -17.41 10.91 22.45
C GLU A 978 -18.87 10.86 22.93
N ASP A 979 -19.09 11.16 24.22
CA ASP A 979 -20.45 11.31 24.78
C ASP A 979 -21.15 12.51 24.13
N VAL A 980 -22.02 12.21 23.17
CA VAL A 980 -22.73 13.21 22.35
C VAL A 980 -23.60 14.18 23.15
N ARG A 981 -23.92 13.85 24.42
CA ARG A 981 -24.62 14.77 25.34
C ARG A 981 -23.71 15.93 25.75
N GLN A 982 -22.40 15.71 25.83
CA GLN A 982 -21.40 16.68 26.27
C GLN A 982 -20.84 17.54 25.13
N GLY A 983 -20.59 16.95 23.96
CA GLY A 983 -20.12 17.67 22.77
C GLY A 983 -20.40 16.90 21.48
N TYR A 984 -20.32 17.56 20.32
CA TYR A 984 -20.19 16.89 19.02
C TYR A 984 -19.41 17.80 18.08
N THR A 985 -18.24 17.34 17.65
CA THR A 985 -17.36 18.08 16.75
C THR A 985 -17.00 17.17 15.57
N PRO A 986 -17.68 17.30 14.42
CA PRO A 986 -17.35 16.48 13.26
C PRO A 986 -15.93 16.77 12.78
N ALA A 987 -15.29 15.78 12.15
CA ALA A 987 -13.96 15.99 11.58
C ALA A 987 -13.96 17.07 10.47
N HIS A 988 -12.85 17.78 10.31
CA HIS A 988 -12.72 18.87 9.34
C HIS A 988 -12.97 18.37 7.91
N HIS A 989 -13.64 19.17 7.08
CA HIS A 989 -14.07 18.82 5.71
C HIS A 989 -15.05 17.64 5.57
N LYS A 990 -15.62 17.11 6.67
CA LYS A 990 -16.72 16.14 6.61
C LYS A 990 -18.09 16.81 6.58
N ILE A 991 -19.07 16.05 6.10
CA ILE A 991 -20.50 16.35 6.18
C ILE A 991 -21.06 15.68 7.44
N SER A 992 -21.82 16.41 8.25
CA SER A 992 -22.43 15.86 9.46
C SER A 992 -23.82 15.28 9.17
N TYR A 993 -24.15 14.18 9.84
CA TYR A 993 -25.42 13.47 9.69
C TYR A 993 -26.03 13.15 11.06
N THR A 994 -27.35 13.27 11.19
CA THR A 994 -28.08 12.71 12.35
C THR A 994 -28.25 11.19 12.25
N GLY A 995 -28.33 10.68 11.03
CA GLY A 995 -28.46 9.26 10.69
C GLY A 995 -28.31 9.03 9.19
N THR A 996 -28.18 7.77 8.77
CA THR A 996 -28.17 7.36 7.36
C THR A 996 -29.41 6.52 7.04
N HIS A 997 -29.47 5.93 5.86
CA HIS A 997 -30.53 4.97 5.53
C HIS A 997 -30.39 3.64 6.29
N ASP A 998 -29.19 3.31 6.78
CA ASP A 998 -28.88 2.04 7.46
C ASP A 998 -28.98 2.11 8.99
N THR A 999 -28.94 3.31 9.57
CA THR A 999 -28.99 3.50 11.02
C THR A 999 -30.41 3.34 11.59
N GLN A 1000 -30.51 3.29 12.93
CA GLN A 1000 -31.78 3.60 13.60
C GLN A 1000 -32.19 5.05 13.30
N THR A 1001 -33.47 5.38 13.53
CA THR A 1001 -33.83 6.80 13.59
C THR A 1001 -33.13 7.41 14.81
N LEU A 1002 -32.82 8.70 14.78
CA LEU A 1002 -32.09 9.34 15.89
C LEU A 1002 -32.85 9.16 17.22
N ARG A 1003 -34.19 9.25 17.17
CA ARG A 1003 -35.06 9.00 18.32
C ARG A 1003 -35.01 7.55 18.81
N GLY A 1004 -35.02 6.58 17.90
CA GLY A 1004 -34.90 5.15 18.24
C GLY A 1004 -33.54 4.83 18.87
N TRP A 1005 -32.47 5.41 18.33
CA TRP A 1005 -31.13 5.31 18.88
C TRP A 1005 -31.03 5.93 20.27
N VAL A 1006 -31.53 7.16 20.47
CA VAL A 1006 -31.59 7.83 21.79
C VAL A 1006 -32.34 6.97 22.81
N THR A 1007 -33.51 6.44 22.44
CA THR A 1007 -34.30 5.57 23.31
C THR A 1007 -33.51 4.33 23.75
N THR A 1008 -32.66 3.81 22.86
CA THR A 1008 -31.86 2.60 23.10
C THR A 1008 -30.61 2.88 23.94
N CYS A 1009 -29.87 3.94 23.60
CA CYS A 1009 -28.57 4.25 24.19
C CYS A 1009 -28.66 5.14 25.45
N PHE A 1010 -29.72 5.93 25.60
CA PHE A 1010 -29.93 6.84 26.73
C PHE A 1010 -31.32 6.65 27.36
N PRO A 1011 -31.61 5.46 27.94
CA PRO A 1011 -32.94 5.13 28.46
C PRO A 1011 -33.39 6.03 29.62
N ASP A 1012 -32.45 6.74 30.27
CA ASP A 1012 -32.71 7.66 31.37
C ASP A 1012 -33.04 9.09 30.92
N ALA A 1013 -32.92 9.41 29.62
CA ALA A 1013 -33.20 10.72 29.05
C ALA A 1013 -34.62 10.81 28.48
N ASP A 1014 -35.17 12.02 28.42
CA ASP A 1014 -36.36 12.28 27.59
C ASP A 1014 -35.96 12.15 26.12
N ALA A 1015 -36.50 11.16 25.44
CA ALA A 1015 -36.09 10.82 24.08
C ALA A 1015 -36.41 11.93 23.08
N ASP A 1016 -37.52 12.66 23.26
CA ASP A 1016 -37.92 13.72 22.34
C ASP A 1016 -37.04 14.95 22.57
N GLU A 1017 -36.79 15.33 23.82
CA GLU A 1017 -35.93 16.45 24.18
C GLU A 1017 -34.48 16.22 23.71
N LEU A 1018 -33.90 15.05 24.01
CA LEU A 1018 -32.52 14.76 23.63
C LEU A 1018 -32.38 14.61 22.11
N THR A 1019 -33.37 14.05 21.41
CA THR A 1019 -33.36 13.99 19.93
C THR A 1019 -33.33 15.40 19.34
N ALA A 1020 -34.16 16.32 19.82
CA ALA A 1020 -34.17 17.71 19.36
C ALA A 1020 -32.82 18.41 19.61
N GLN A 1021 -32.24 18.22 20.80
CA GLN A 1021 -30.93 18.78 21.16
C GLN A 1021 -29.80 18.24 20.25
N LEU A 1022 -29.80 16.94 19.95
CA LEU A 1022 -28.79 16.32 19.09
C LEU A 1022 -28.93 16.75 17.64
N THR A 1023 -30.16 16.86 17.13
CA THR A 1023 -30.45 17.41 15.79
C THR A 1023 -29.94 18.85 15.67
N GLU A 1024 -30.25 19.70 16.66
CA GLU A 1024 -29.76 21.08 16.70
C GLU A 1024 -28.23 21.13 16.75
N ARG A 1025 -27.59 20.22 17.49
CA ARG A 1025 -26.13 20.12 17.59
C ARG A 1025 -25.48 19.74 16.26
N VAL A 1026 -26.04 18.78 15.52
CA VAL A 1026 -25.57 18.44 14.17
C VAL A 1026 -25.70 19.64 13.24
N LEU A 1027 -26.84 20.33 13.26
CA LEU A 1027 -27.06 21.53 12.46
C LEU A 1027 -26.17 22.71 12.87
N LYS A 1028 -25.81 22.87 14.14
CA LYS A 1028 -24.93 23.95 14.62
C LYS A 1028 -23.44 23.63 14.54
N SER A 1029 -23.07 22.41 14.13
CA SER A 1029 -21.67 22.00 13.98
C SER A 1029 -20.93 22.84 12.94
N ASP A 1030 -19.60 22.82 12.96
CA ASP A 1030 -18.74 23.53 12.00
C ASP A 1030 -18.65 22.85 10.62
N ALA A 1031 -19.32 21.70 10.42
CA ALA A 1031 -19.34 21.00 9.14
C ALA A 1031 -19.99 21.89 8.05
N PRO A 1032 -19.43 22.01 6.83
CA PRO A 1032 -20.03 22.85 5.79
C PRO A 1032 -21.46 22.43 5.41
N VAL A 1033 -21.75 21.13 5.44
CA VAL A 1033 -23.07 20.57 5.15
C VAL A 1033 -23.53 19.67 6.31
N ALA A 1034 -24.81 19.78 6.67
CA ALA A 1034 -25.46 18.93 7.67
C ALA A 1034 -26.71 18.27 7.04
N ILE A 1035 -26.86 16.96 7.18
CA ILE A 1035 -27.94 16.18 6.55
C ILE A 1035 -28.74 15.41 7.60
N MET A 1036 -30.07 15.44 7.43
CA MET A 1036 -31.01 14.74 8.31
C MET A 1036 -31.90 13.80 7.49
N PRO A 1037 -32.04 12.51 7.83
CA PRO A 1037 -33.15 11.68 7.36
C PRO A 1037 -34.49 12.38 7.63
N LEU A 1038 -35.45 12.24 6.70
CA LEU A 1038 -36.78 12.81 6.88
C LEU A 1038 -37.44 12.31 8.18
N GLN A 1039 -37.18 11.08 8.61
CA GLN A 1039 -37.68 10.54 9.87
C GLN A 1039 -37.24 11.36 11.08
N ASP A 1040 -36.00 11.84 11.08
CA ASP A 1040 -35.44 12.63 12.17
C ASP A 1040 -36.03 14.06 12.16
N VAL A 1041 -36.25 14.63 10.97
CA VAL A 1041 -36.99 15.89 10.79
C VAL A 1041 -38.41 15.79 11.34
N LEU A 1042 -39.04 14.62 11.18
CA LEU A 1042 -40.40 14.34 11.65
C LEU A 1042 -40.47 13.86 13.11
N GLY A 1043 -39.32 13.65 13.78
CA GLY A 1043 -39.27 13.14 15.16
C GLY A 1043 -39.79 11.70 15.33
N LEU A 1044 -39.64 10.84 14.32
CA LEU A 1044 -40.22 9.49 14.33
C LEU A 1044 -39.30 8.44 14.97
N GLY A 1045 -39.91 7.40 15.56
CA GLY A 1045 -39.21 6.25 16.14
C GLY A 1045 -38.79 5.20 15.11
N ASP A 1046 -38.28 4.07 15.59
CA ASP A 1046 -37.77 2.97 14.73
C ASP A 1046 -38.86 2.25 13.90
N ASP A 1047 -40.14 2.49 14.18
CA ASP A 1047 -41.25 2.08 13.32
C ASP A 1047 -41.23 2.77 11.95
N ALA A 1048 -40.47 3.86 11.82
CA ALA A 1048 -40.27 4.62 10.59
C ALA A 1048 -38.98 4.27 9.81
N ARG A 1049 -38.23 3.22 10.19
CA ARG A 1049 -36.99 2.87 9.51
C ARG A 1049 -37.23 2.52 8.03
N MET A 1050 -36.38 3.07 7.16
CA MET A 1050 -36.36 2.74 5.73
C MET A 1050 -35.69 1.40 5.45
N ASN A 1051 -34.56 1.14 6.12
CA ASN A 1051 -33.79 -0.07 5.95
C ASN A 1051 -33.29 -0.60 7.30
N VAL A 1052 -33.25 -1.92 7.41
CA VAL A 1052 -32.58 -2.66 8.47
C VAL A 1052 -31.53 -3.55 7.80
N PRO A 1053 -30.23 -3.24 7.93
CA PRO A 1053 -29.17 -4.02 7.29
C PRO A 1053 -29.29 -5.51 7.58
N GLY A 1054 -29.11 -6.35 6.56
CA GLY A 1054 -29.20 -7.80 6.65
C GLY A 1054 -30.62 -8.40 6.60
N VAL A 1055 -31.67 -7.57 6.52
CA VAL A 1055 -33.07 -8.02 6.39
C VAL A 1055 -33.56 -7.85 4.94
N ALA A 1056 -34.24 -8.87 4.38
CA ALA A 1056 -34.76 -8.81 3.02
C ALA A 1056 -36.25 -8.40 2.96
N GLU A 1057 -37.10 -9.01 3.81
CA GLU A 1057 -38.54 -8.75 3.80
C GLU A 1057 -38.92 -7.57 4.71
N GLY A 1058 -39.84 -6.72 4.25
CA GLY A 1058 -40.36 -5.58 5.03
C GLY A 1058 -39.49 -4.31 4.99
N ASN A 1059 -38.28 -4.39 4.44
CA ASN A 1059 -37.43 -3.21 4.18
C ASN A 1059 -37.95 -2.38 2.98
N TRP A 1060 -37.50 -1.13 2.91
CA TRP A 1060 -37.78 -0.19 1.81
C TRP A 1060 -39.26 0.20 1.63
N ALA A 1061 -40.10 -0.09 2.63
CA ALA A 1061 -41.55 0.10 2.56
C ALA A 1061 -42.07 1.38 3.26
N TRP A 1062 -41.25 2.07 4.06
CA TRP A 1062 -41.69 3.24 4.82
C TRP A 1062 -42.09 4.42 3.92
N GLN A 1063 -43.19 5.08 4.29
CA GLN A 1063 -43.71 6.29 3.62
C GLN A 1063 -44.19 7.33 4.64
N ALA A 1064 -43.85 8.59 4.39
CA ALA A 1064 -44.39 9.73 5.14
C ALA A 1064 -45.80 10.10 4.68
N THR A 1065 -46.55 10.82 5.52
CA THR A 1065 -47.80 11.50 5.13
C THR A 1065 -47.59 13.00 4.95
N TRP A 1066 -48.48 13.64 4.18
CA TRP A 1066 -48.45 15.10 4.07
C TRP A 1066 -48.81 15.79 5.38
N GLU A 1067 -49.63 15.18 6.25
CA GLU A 1067 -49.88 15.76 7.57
C GLU A 1067 -48.60 15.82 8.42
N GLN A 1068 -47.76 14.78 8.36
CA GLN A 1068 -46.47 14.77 9.06
C GLN A 1068 -45.52 15.83 8.50
N ILE A 1069 -45.36 15.88 7.17
CA ILE A 1069 -44.44 16.84 6.51
C ILE A 1069 -44.89 18.29 6.72
N ASP A 1070 -46.18 18.58 6.52
CA ASP A 1070 -46.72 19.93 6.72
C ASP A 1070 -46.63 20.34 8.20
N GLY A 1071 -46.86 19.41 9.13
CA GLY A 1071 -46.76 19.65 10.57
C GLY A 1071 -45.33 19.95 11.06
N ALA A 1072 -44.30 19.45 10.38
CA ALA A 1072 -42.91 19.71 10.71
C ALA A 1072 -42.34 21.00 10.05
N LYS A 1073 -43.11 21.68 9.20
CA LYS A 1073 -42.60 22.82 8.39
C LYS A 1073 -42.04 23.96 9.25
N GLU A 1074 -42.80 24.40 10.24
CA GLU A 1074 -42.41 25.53 11.12
C GLU A 1074 -41.15 25.16 11.92
N HIS A 1075 -41.16 24.00 12.56
CA HIS A 1075 -40.01 23.49 13.31
C HIS A 1075 -38.74 23.36 12.47
N LEU A 1076 -38.83 22.79 11.26
CA LEU A 1076 -37.68 22.68 10.36
C LEU A 1076 -37.16 24.06 9.96
N THR A 1077 -38.04 25.01 9.64
CA THR A 1077 -37.65 26.38 9.28
C THR A 1077 -36.86 27.04 10.41
N GLU A 1078 -37.38 26.97 11.64
CA GLU A 1078 -36.71 27.51 12.83
C GLU A 1078 -35.33 26.88 13.05
N LEU A 1079 -35.21 25.55 12.92
CA LEU A 1079 -33.92 24.84 13.05
C LEU A 1079 -32.90 25.28 12.00
N ILE A 1080 -33.33 25.42 10.74
CA ILE A 1080 -32.45 25.82 9.64
C ILE A 1080 -32.02 27.30 9.77
N GLU A 1081 -32.91 28.18 10.23
CA GLU A 1081 -32.59 29.59 10.46
C GLU A 1081 -31.69 29.80 11.70
N ALA A 1082 -31.95 29.06 12.78
CA ALA A 1082 -31.18 29.11 14.02
C ALA A 1082 -29.76 28.55 13.85
N SER A 1083 -29.57 27.60 12.93
CA SER A 1083 -28.24 27.06 12.58
C SER A 1083 -27.44 27.95 11.63
N GLY A 1084 -28.04 29.01 11.06
CA GLY A 1084 -27.37 29.88 10.09
C GLY A 1084 -27.18 29.24 8.71
N ARG A 1085 -27.85 28.11 8.43
CA ARG A 1085 -27.71 27.33 7.18
C ARG A 1085 -28.81 27.60 6.15
N SER A 1086 -29.74 28.49 6.47
CA SER A 1086 -30.86 28.84 5.59
C SER A 1086 -30.38 29.47 4.29
N THR A 1087 -30.99 29.05 3.18
CA THR A 1087 -30.83 29.70 1.87
C THR A 1087 -31.60 31.02 1.76
N HIS A 1088 -32.49 31.32 2.72
CA HIS A 1088 -33.20 32.58 2.76
C HIS A 1088 -32.27 33.68 3.29
N LYS A 1089 -32.23 34.83 2.61
CA LYS A 1089 -31.49 35.99 3.11
C LYS A 1089 -32.18 36.49 4.38
N ARG A 1090 -31.46 36.59 5.51
CA ARG A 1090 -31.95 37.34 6.69
C ARG A 1090 -32.18 38.79 6.28
N GLU A 1091 -33.44 39.23 6.25
CA GLU A 1091 -33.76 40.65 6.17
C GLU A 1091 -33.26 41.34 7.46
N GLY A 1092 -32.15 42.08 7.38
CA GLY A 1092 -31.68 42.95 8.48
C GLY A 1092 -30.23 42.80 8.94
N ALA A 1093 -29.37 41.99 8.32
CA ALA A 1093 -27.94 42.02 8.63
C ALA A 1093 -27.27 43.26 8.00
N PRO A 1094 -26.50 44.09 8.75
CA PRO A 1094 -25.72 45.17 8.17
C PRO A 1094 -24.70 44.60 7.18
N SER A 1095 -24.55 45.25 6.03
CA SER A 1095 -23.49 44.93 5.07
C SER A 1095 -22.15 45.35 5.66
N ASP A 1096 -21.38 44.41 6.22
CA ASP A 1096 -19.97 44.65 6.48
C ASP A 1096 -19.19 44.43 5.19
N GLU A 1097 -19.10 45.50 4.39
CA GLU A 1097 -17.92 45.74 3.55
C GLU A 1097 -16.73 46.01 4.47
N GLN A 1098 -15.77 45.07 4.52
CA GLN A 1098 -14.33 45.37 4.57
C GLN A 1098 -13.48 44.13 4.26
#